data_AF-A0A848KN99-F1
#
_entry.id   AF-A0A848KN99-F1
#
_cell.length_a   1.000
_cell.length_b   1.000
_cell.length_c   1.000
_cell.angle_alpha   90.00
_cell.angle_beta   90.00
_cell.angle_gamma   90.00
#
_symmetry.space_group_name_H-M   'P 1'
#
loop_
_entity.id
_entity.type
_entity.pdbx_description
1 polymer ?
#
loop_
_entity_poly.entity_id
_entity_poly.type
_entity_poly.pdbx_seq_one_letter_code
_entity_poly.pdbx_strand_id
1 'polypeptide(L)'
;MRIVHTGRRVGALIAAVLLVALTSVLWSATAHADSDDAGVNRFGACLAANKSGQVLFLMDESYSLHDTDPQAARVTASKYLAEQLQTFAADTGAKIDVAVSSFAQDYTELKGWQELSSSSIGSITDTLATLKTRNTGQDTDYLTALSGAQKTLAARKPANGASGCQLIAWFTDGSMDFNVDNRQGPKTKDYAPGVELNGPADVAKVTAAATKGICRSGGVADQLRSSGVITIGIGLQSTAGDSSTFDLMKSIATGQQTSTGSCGDITSPTPGSFYPVSNIDDLLFAFDKLSTPGQPPITSEAGACVKTVCEKGKHKFVLDTSVGSVSILASADREGLVPVLVAPNGSETRMTSAGSSDVAGVTVGYRNPSSKTVAVRMTNRDAPGWSGVWALVYIAPDGAAAAQTRSSIHITGDLLPSWPGKATTKLHSGDTSVGMTFAVTTTDGKAVDAAAIPGKAALSAQLVTAAGKTIPITSTDLDKSQITQKQTVSLAGVAPGNATLRMTLKVTTAPARDRTGTMVAGTVLSPQNVDLPVTVSAPVGYPQLGSSIDFGRLDGAGSLTGALAITGPGCVWMNSSTPAKILASPVDNPTVTSGSDAKSNCVKVADGQTGQLPLTLSVPGEANGTVNGKVSIMVAPTDGSAAPVAVDVPFTASLSKKLDVERAIGAFVIALILGPLIPLLLLYLVKWLSSRIPAKALRSEQIRVQVNGSTVLRDGAPFALRDNDLVRMVPGLDAPARRLDLGGVALKVHLGLAPFGTGFVVASASGAAGAAGKTGDTHGTTPDAKLPLAVHNSWFILHDPNGPADAATVVVLAGADATATVRARIESEINSTLPRILGELRAKAAPGQPNSSGGPGDQPNPFGTGPSAPPPTNPFAGGAPSADPFGHTQVRPGSGQTQYGQPPQGRPQYGQPQYGQPQPGRYPPGPQQGGPNPFGPSGQQGGQQPRNPFER
;
A
#
# COMPACT_ATOMS: atom_id res chain seq x y z
N MET A 1 57.47 -52.95 -66.25
CA MET A 1 58.45 -52.18 -67.06
C MET A 1 57.92 -50.76 -67.22
N ARG A 2 58.65 -49.73 -66.74
CA ARG A 2 58.45 -48.26 -66.96
C ARG A 2 57.09 -47.67 -66.46
N ILE A 3 57.04 -46.66 -65.58
CA ILE A 3 57.26 -45.20 -65.80
C ILE A 3 56.31 -44.70 -66.92
N VAL A 4 55.35 -43.77 -66.72
CA VAL A 4 55.50 -42.31 -66.49
C VAL A 4 54.27 -41.70 -65.75
N HIS A 5 54.46 -40.60 -65.01
CA HIS A 5 53.41 -39.77 -64.39
C HIS A 5 52.69 -38.82 -65.36
N THR A 6 51.36 -38.67 -65.22
CA THR A 6 50.58 -37.39 -65.12
C THR A 6 49.09 -37.73 -65.00
N GLY A 7 48.24 -37.06 -64.22
CA GLY A 7 48.49 -35.93 -63.32
C GLY A 7 47.24 -35.08 -63.08
N ARG A 8 46.54 -35.30 -61.94
CA ARG A 8 45.57 -34.37 -61.30
C ARG A 8 44.43 -33.77 -62.16
N ARG A 9 43.21 -34.29 -61.96
CA ARG A 9 42.01 -33.58 -61.45
C ARG A 9 40.88 -34.61 -61.22
N VAL A 10 39.85 -34.22 -60.46
CA VAL A 10 38.76 -35.08 -59.93
C VAL A 10 39.22 -36.01 -58.80
N GLY A 11 38.63 -35.86 -57.60
CA GLY A 11 38.91 -36.73 -56.44
C GLY A 11 39.32 -36.04 -55.12
N ALA A 12 39.01 -34.75 -54.90
CA ALA A 12 39.43 -34.03 -53.67
C ALA A 12 38.42 -32.99 -53.13
N LEU A 13 37.12 -33.13 -53.43
CA LEU A 13 36.09 -32.15 -53.01
C LEU A 13 34.97 -32.69 -52.10
N ILE A 14 34.85 -34.01 -51.95
CA ILE A 14 33.80 -34.62 -51.10
C ILE A 14 34.32 -35.00 -49.70
N ALA A 15 35.61 -35.34 -49.57
CA ALA A 15 36.22 -35.68 -48.28
C ALA A 15 36.53 -34.47 -47.37
N ALA A 16 36.67 -33.26 -47.94
CA ALA A 16 37.03 -32.05 -47.18
C ALA A 16 35.82 -31.41 -46.47
N VAL A 17 34.60 -31.55 -47.01
CA VAL A 17 33.38 -31.00 -46.40
C VAL A 17 32.91 -31.85 -45.21
N LEU A 18 33.14 -33.17 -45.26
CA LEU A 18 32.79 -34.09 -44.17
C LEU A 18 33.73 -34.02 -42.95
N LEU A 19 34.97 -33.54 -43.11
CA LEU A 19 35.90 -33.42 -41.98
C LEU A 19 35.80 -32.09 -41.21
N VAL A 20 35.30 -31.01 -41.83
CA VAL A 20 35.04 -29.73 -41.13
C VAL A 20 33.73 -29.77 -40.35
N ALA A 21 32.81 -30.68 -40.70
CA ALA A 21 31.54 -30.88 -39.99
C ALA A 21 31.66 -31.70 -38.68
N LEU A 22 32.79 -32.38 -38.42
CA LEU A 22 32.99 -33.19 -37.21
C LEU A 22 33.83 -32.50 -36.11
N THR A 23 34.51 -31.39 -36.39
CA THR A 23 35.33 -30.67 -35.39
C THR A 23 34.59 -29.57 -34.63
N SER A 24 33.31 -29.32 -34.94
CA SER A 24 32.46 -28.31 -34.29
C SER A 24 31.55 -28.85 -33.18
N VAL A 25 31.64 -30.15 -32.85
CA VAL A 25 30.77 -30.81 -31.84
C VAL A 25 31.31 -30.69 -30.40
N LEU A 26 32.53 -30.17 -30.21
CA LEU A 26 33.11 -29.92 -28.90
C LEU A 26 33.21 -28.41 -28.61
N TRP A 27 32.06 -27.76 -28.48
CA TRP A 27 31.77 -26.63 -27.56
C TRP A 27 30.29 -26.24 -27.65
N SER A 28 29.40 -27.23 -27.52
CA SER A 28 28.04 -26.94 -27.08
C SER A 28 28.11 -26.46 -25.64
N ALA A 29 28.22 -25.14 -25.45
CA ALA A 29 27.80 -24.53 -24.20
C ALA A 29 26.40 -25.07 -23.90
N THR A 30 26.20 -25.63 -22.71
CA THR A 30 24.89 -26.10 -22.28
C THR A 30 24.00 -24.88 -22.08
N ALA A 31 23.37 -24.47 -23.18
CA ALA A 31 22.19 -23.64 -23.17
C ALA A 31 21.16 -24.37 -22.30
N HIS A 32 21.11 -23.98 -21.03
CA HIS A 32 20.03 -24.36 -20.16
C HIS A 32 18.78 -23.82 -20.85
N ALA A 33 17.83 -24.68 -21.18
CA ALA A 33 16.52 -24.21 -21.59
C ALA A 33 16.02 -23.26 -20.49
N ASP A 34 15.62 -22.04 -20.87
CA ASP A 34 14.99 -21.10 -19.94
C ASP A 34 13.78 -21.79 -19.32
N SER A 35 13.91 -22.24 -18.09
CA SER A 35 12.82 -22.83 -17.34
C SER A 35 11.85 -21.73 -16.96
N ASP A 36 10.55 -21.98 -17.05
CA ASP A 36 9.51 -21.01 -16.67
C ASP A 36 9.69 -20.49 -15.23
N ASP A 37 10.39 -21.25 -14.38
CA ASP A 37 10.67 -20.95 -12.97
C ASP A 37 11.97 -20.13 -12.73
N ALA A 38 12.63 -19.60 -13.77
CA ALA A 38 13.91 -18.87 -13.66
C ALA A 38 13.87 -17.66 -12.70
N GLY A 39 12.78 -16.88 -12.72
CA GLY A 39 12.61 -15.73 -11.82
C GLY A 39 12.50 -16.15 -10.34
N VAL A 40 11.74 -17.21 -10.07
CA VAL A 40 11.53 -17.75 -8.72
C VAL A 40 12.84 -18.27 -8.12
N ASN A 41 13.62 -18.99 -8.93
CA ASN A 41 14.92 -19.51 -8.52
C ASN A 41 15.92 -18.38 -8.19
N ARG A 42 15.88 -17.28 -8.95
CA ARG A 42 16.69 -16.07 -8.67
C ARG A 42 16.28 -15.38 -7.36
N PHE A 43 14.98 -15.28 -7.08
CA PHE A 43 14.49 -14.74 -5.80
C PHE A 43 14.96 -15.59 -4.61
N GLY A 44 14.91 -16.92 -4.75
CA GLY A 44 15.42 -17.87 -3.76
C GLY A 44 16.90 -17.78 -3.48
N ALA A 45 17.74 -17.77 -4.52
CA ALA A 45 19.17 -17.59 -4.37
C ALA A 45 19.53 -16.26 -3.66
N CYS A 46 18.77 -15.20 -3.95
CA CYS A 46 18.90 -13.91 -3.27
C CYS A 46 18.51 -13.99 -1.78
N LEU A 47 17.36 -14.60 -1.46
CA LEU A 47 16.88 -14.78 -0.09
C LEU A 47 17.84 -15.63 0.76
N ALA A 48 18.35 -16.73 0.20
CA ALA A 48 19.29 -17.63 0.89
C ALA A 48 20.58 -16.89 1.30
N ALA A 49 21.05 -15.95 0.48
CA ALA A 49 22.25 -15.17 0.74
C ALA A 49 22.04 -13.98 1.68
N ASN A 50 20.96 -13.22 1.50
CA ASN A 50 20.71 -11.99 2.26
C ASN A 50 19.92 -12.20 3.54
N LYS A 51 19.21 -13.34 3.68
CA LYS A 51 18.25 -13.63 4.76
C LYS A 51 17.18 -12.54 4.96
N SER A 52 16.94 -11.73 3.91
CA SER A 52 15.91 -10.68 3.91
C SER A 52 15.36 -10.45 2.50
N GLY A 53 14.05 -10.24 2.36
CA GLY A 53 13.43 -9.84 1.10
C GLY A 53 12.06 -9.19 1.26
N GLN A 54 11.51 -8.70 0.16
CA GLN A 54 10.27 -7.96 0.08
C GLN A 54 9.36 -8.56 -1.01
N VAL A 55 8.10 -8.84 -0.68
CA VAL A 55 7.08 -9.33 -1.62
C VAL A 55 5.91 -8.36 -1.66
N LEU A 56 5.64 -7.79 -2.83
CA LEU A 56 4.44 -6.98 -3.09
C LEU A 56 3.38 -7.85 -3.77
N PHE A 57 2.24 -8.05 -3.11
CA PHE A 57 1.03 -8.56 -3.75
C PHE A 57 0.36 -7.41 -4.53
N LEU A 58 0.27 -7.55 -5.84
CA LEU A 58 -0.37 -6.61 -6.75
C LEU A 58 -1.63 -7.26 -7.33
N MET A 59 -2.78 -6.83 -6.81
CA MET A 59 -4.05 -7.54 -6.95
C MET A 59 -5.03 -6.78 -7.86
N ASP A 60 -5.52 -7.42 -8.91
CA ASP A 60 -6.57 -6.85 -9.74
C ASP A 60 -7.91 -6.74 -8.95
N GLU A 61 -8.60 -5.62 -9.15
CA GLU A 61 -9.96 -5.34 -8.65
C GLU A 61 -10.92 -4.81 -9.74
N SER A 62 -10.58 -5.00 -11.02
CA SER A 62 -11.40 -4.68 -12.19
C SER A 62 -12.70 -5.50 -12.27
N TYR A 63 -13.62 -5.06 -13.13
CA TYR A 63 -14.97 -5.62 -13.23
C TYR A 63 -15.04 -7.01 -13.89
N SER A 64 -14.10 -7.36 -14.77
CA SER A 64 -14.05 -8.67 -15.45
C SER A 64 -13.95 -9.85 -14.48
N LEU A 65 -13.40 -9.62 -13.29
CA LEU A 65 -13.31 -10.57 -12.18
C LEU A 65 -14.65 -11.14 -11.71
N HIS A 66 -15.78 -10.52 -12.06
CA HIS A 66 -17.11 -11.10 -11.84
C HIS A 66 -17.34 -12.39 -12.65
N ASP A 67 -16.80 -12.47 -13.87
CA ASP A 67 -17.01 -13.59 -14.80
C ASP A 67 -15.84 -14.61 -14.74
N THR A 68 -14.63 -14.12 -14.55
CA THR A 68 -13.38 -14.92 -14.58
C THR A 68 -12.98 -15.49 -13.21
N ASP A 69 -13.24 -14.77 -12.12
CA ASP A 69 -12.92 -15.17 -10.74
C ASP A 69 -14.14 -15.06 -9.77
N PRO A 70 -15.30 -15.66 -10.11
CA PRO A 70 -16.54 -15.54 -9.33
C PRO A 70 -16.43 -16.15 -7.91
N GLN A 71 -15.43 -17.00 -7.66
CA GLN A 71 -15.18 -17.60 -6.34
C GLN A 71 -14.09 -16.88 -5.54
N ALA A 72 -13.44 -15.86 -6.09
CA ALA A 72 -12.27 -15.19 -5.52
C ALA A 72 -11.09 -16.15 -5.21
N ALA A 73 -10.80 -17.06 -6.16
CA ALA A 73 -9.63 -17.92 -6.15
C ALA A 73 -8.32 -17.12 -6.02
N ARG A 74 -8.23 -15.91 -6.61
CA ARG A 74 -7.06 -15.02 -6.45
C ARG A 74 -6.78 -14.68 -4.98
N VAL A 75 -7.83 -14.53 -4.17
CA VAL A 75 -7.74 -14.24 -2.73
C VAL A 75 -7.30 -15.48 -1.97
N THR A 76 -7.94 -16.64 -2.20
CA THR A 76 -7.57 -17.90 -1.54
C THR A 76 -6.11 -18.27 -1.81
N ALA A 77 -5.68 -18.11 -3.05
CA ALA A 77 -4.31 -18.39 -3.46
C ALA A 77 -3.29 -17.39 -2.91
N SER A 78 -3.61 -16.09 -2.86
CA SER A 78 -2.76 -15.09 -2.22
C SER A 78 -2.56 -15.36 -0.73
N LYS A 79 -3.62 -15.80 -0.03
CA LYS A 79 -3.52 -16.21 1.38
C LYS A 79 -2.61 -17.43 1.53
N TYR A 80 -2.78 -18.44 0.69
CA TYR A 80 -1.91 -19.63 0.69
C TYR A 80 -0.44 -19.26 0.44
N LEU A 81 -0.14 -18.40 -0.54
CA LEU A 81 1.22 -17.90 -0.76
C LEU A 81 1.77 -17.17 0.47
N ALA A 82 0.98 -16.30 1.12
CA ALA A 82 1.41 -15.61 2.34
C ALA A 82 1.69 -16.57 3.50
N GLU A 83 0.84 -17.58 3.73
CA GLU A 83 1.08 -18.65 4.72
C GLU A 83 2.36 -19.45 4.40
N GLN A 84 2.60 -19.75 3.13
CA GLN A 84 3.77 -20.49 2.70
C GLN A 84 5.06 -19.68 2.84
N LEU A 85 5.08 -18.43 2.42
CA LEU A 85 6.21 -17.53 2.64
C LEU A 85 6.49 -17.32 4.14
N GLN A 86 5.45 -17.29 4.99
CA GLN A 86 5.61 -17.23 6.45
C GLN A 86 6.28 -18.49 7.00
N THR A 87 5.87 -19.66 6.49
CA THR A 87 6.45 -20.96 6.86
C THR A 87 7.92 -21.02 6.45
N PHE A 88 8.23 -20.68 5.20
CA PHE A 88 9.61 -20.61 4.67
C PHE A 88 10.48 -19.62 5.46
N ALA A 89 9.96 -18.44 5.81
CA ALA A 89 10.64 -17.45 6.64
C ALA A 89 11.02 -18.03 8.03
N ALA A 90 10.08 -18.74 8.67
CA ALA A 90 10.30 -19.40 9.96
C ALA A 90 11.31 -20.55 9.85
N ASP A 91 11.22 -21.40 8.83
CA ASP A 91 12.09 -22.56 8.63
C ASP A 91 13.55 -22.16 8.31
N THR A 92 13.73 -21.09 7.52
CA THR A 92 15.06 -20.68 7.01
C THR A 92 15.70 -19.54 7.81
N GLY A 93 14.97 -18.95 8.77
CA GLY A 93 15.37 -17.74 9.48
C GLY A 93 15.45 -16.48 8.59
N ALA A 94 14.81 -16.49 7.42
CA ALA A 94 14.77 -15.35 6.52
C ALA A 94 13.66 -14.37 6.91
N LYS A 95 13.93 -13.07 6.82
CA LYS A 95 12.94 -12.00 7.05
C LYS A 95 12.25 -11.63 5.75
N ILE A 96 10.96 -11.88 5.64
CA ILE A 96 10.18 -11.50 4.46
C ILE A 96 9.23 -10.37 4.86
N ASP A 97 9.40 -9.18 4.29
CA ASP A 97 8.41 -8.11 4.37
C ASP A 97 7.34 -8.32 3.29
N VAL A 98 6.08 -8.13 3.63
CA VAL A 98 4.95 -8.17 2.69
C VAL A 98 4.23 -6.82 2.65
N ALA A 99 3.85 -6.39 1.46
CA ALA A 99 2.86 -5.34 1.23
C ALA A 99 1.74 -5.85 0.32
N VAL A 100 0.54 -5.28 0.45
CA VAL A 100 -0.63 -5.62 -0.36
C VAL A 100 -1.16 -4.36 -1.01
N SER A 101 -1.32 -4.39 -2.32
CA SER A 101 -1.89 -3.31 -3.12
C SER A 101 -2.87 -3.86 -4.13
N SER A 102 -3.87 -3.05 -4.50
CA SER A 102 -4.76 -3.35 -5.60
C SER A 102 -4.66 -2.33 -6.73
N PHE A 103 -5.13 -2.72 -7.91
CA PHE A 103 -5.22 -1.83 -9.06
C PHE A 103 -6.50 -2.08 -9.88
N ALA A 104 -6.99 -1.00 -10.48
CA ALA A 104 -7.97 -1.02 -11.56
C ALA A 104 -7.72 0.19 -12.46
N GLN A 105 -8.56 1.23 -12.41
CA GLN A 105 -8.26 2.53 -13.02
C GLN A 105 -7.23 3.36 -12.24
N ASP A 106 -7.07 3.07 -10.94
CA ASP A 106 -6.12 3.66 -9.99
C ASP A 106 -5.28 2.56 -9.33
N TYR A 107 -4.15 2.94 -8.69
CA TYR A 107 -3.36 2.06 -7.82
C TYR A 107 -3.58 2.43 -6.34
N THR A 108 -3.91 1.45 -5.50
CA THR A 108 -4.16 1.65 -4.07
C THR A 108 -3.29 0.74 -3.21
N GLU A 109 -2.52 1.31 -2.28
CA GLU A 109 -1.86 0.55 -1.22
C GLU A 109 -2.88 0.21 -0.12
N LEU A 110 -3.27 -1.05 -0.01
CA LEU A 110 -4.23 -1.54 1.00
C LEU A 110 -3.54 -1.83 2.34
N LYS A 111 -2.28 -2.24 2.28
CA LYS A 111 -1.44 -2.54 3.44
C LYS A 111 0.03 -2.32 3.08
N GLY A 112 0.67 -1.40 3.78
CA GLY A 112 2.11 -1.17 3.67
C GLY A 112 2.97 -2.28 4.27
N TRP A 113 4.29 -2.14 4.11
CA TRP A 113 5.29 -3.14 4.46
C TRP A 113 5.22 -3.64 5.92
N GLN A 114 5.02 -4.93 6.10
CA GLN A 114 4.98 -5.62 7.40
C GLN A 114 5.81 -6.92 7.35
N GLU A 115 6.69 -7.14 8.34
CA GLU A 115 7.46 -8.40 8.48
C GLU A 115 6.50 -9.58 8.68
N LEU A 116 6.67 -10.64 7.89
CA LEU A 116 5.80 -11.80 7.80
C LEU A 116 6.18 -12.83 8.88
N SER A 117 5.28 -13.05 9.83
CA SER A 117 5.49 -13.86 11.03
C SER A 117 4.17 -14.46 11.51
N SER A 118 4.23 -15.35 12.51
CA SER A 118 3.04 -15.93 13.14
C SER A 118 2.08 -14.91 13.77
N SER A 119 2.55 -13.72 14.15
CA SER A 119 1.71 -12.65 14.70
C SER A 119 1.15 -11.68 13.65
N SER A 120 1.78 -11.58 12.47
CA SER A 120 1.36 -10.66 11.40
C SER A 120 0.55 -11.31 10.29
N ILE A 121 0.70 -12.62 10.07
CA ILE A 121 0.03 -13.36 8.98
C ILE A 121 -1.49 -13.15 8.98
N GLY A 122 -2.14 -13.14 10.15
CA GLY A 122 -3.59 -12.88 10.27
C GLY A 122 -4.00 -11.53 9.67
N SER A 123 -3.29 -10.44 10.00
CA SER A 123 -3.62 -9.11 9.44
C SER A 123 -3.41 -9.04 7.91
N ILE A 124 -2.44 -9.79 7.38
CA ILE A 124 -2.20 -9.88 5.94
C ILE A 124 -3.32 -10.68 5.26
N THR A 125 -3.69 -11.84 5.81
CA THR A 125 -4.78 -12.67 5.26
C THR A 125 -6.16 -12.03 5.43
N ASP A 126 -6.37 -11.20 6.44
CA ASP A 126 -7.57 -10.37 6.62
C ASP A 126 -7.63 -9.25 5.57
N THR A 127 -6.51 -8.56 5.32
CA THR A 127 -6.41 -7.56 4.25
C THR A 127 -6.75 -8.20 2.90
N LEU A 128 -6.13 -9.36 2.59
CA LEU A 128 -6.43 -10.12 1.39
C LEU A 128 -7.90 -10.57 1.33
N ALA A 129 -8.54 -10.85 2.48
CA ALA A 129 -9.96 -11.21 2.52
C ALA A 129 -10.87 -10.09 1.98
N THR A 130 -10.52 -8.82 2.22
CA THR A 130 -11.32 -7.67 1.75
C THR A 130 -11.43 -7.61 0.23
N LEU A 131 -10.44 -8.13 -0.50
CA LEU A 131 -10.44 -8.17 -1.97
C LEU A 131 -11.52 -9.09 -2.55
N LYS A 132 -12.10 -10.00 -1.76
CA LYS A 132 -13.15 -10.92 -2.24
C LYS A 132 -14.37 -10.19 -2.80
N THR A 133 -14.65 -8.98 -2.31
CA THR A 133 -15.76 -8.12 -2.77
C THR A 133 -15.26 -6.85 -3.47
N ARG A 134 -13.98 -6.81 -3.88
CA ARG A 134 -13.39 -5.71 -4.66
C ARG A 134 -13.12 -6.20 -6.08
N ASN A 135 -14.12 -6.01 -6.91
CA ASN A 135 -14.18 -6.37 -8.33
C ASN A 135 -15.11 -5.39 -9.08
N THR A 136 -15.07 -4.11 -8.71
CA THR A 136 -15.92 -3.05 -9.27
C THR A 136 -15.11 -1.94 -9.94
N GLY A 137 -13.80 -2.15 -10.12
CA GLY A 137 -12.91 -1.23 -10.82
C GLY A 137 -13.24 -1.17 -12.31
N GLN A 138 -13.14 0.01 -12.92
CA GLN A 138 -13.61 0.21 -14.29
C GLN A 138 -12.59 -0.13 -15.37
N ASP A 139 -11.30 -0.08 -15.06
CA ASP A 139 -10.22 -0.40 -15.99
C ASP A 139 -9.33 -1.53 -15.44
N THR A 140 -8.54 -2.12 -16.33
CA THR A 140 -7.44 -3.04 -16.02
C THR A 140 -6.12 -2.36 -16.42
N ASP A 141 -5.75 -1.27 -15.74
CA ASP A 141 -4.64 -0.37 -16.15
C ASP A 141 -3.27 -0.87 -15.67
N TYR A 142 -2.60 -1.68 -16.49
CA TYR A 142 -1.28 -2.24 -16.19
C TYR A 142 -0.18 -1.18 -15.98
N LEU A 143 -0.24 -0.05 -16.70
CA LEU A 143 0.79 0.99 -16.57
C LEU A 143 0.67 1.68 -15.21
N THR A 144 -0.54 2.00 -14.79
CA THR A 144 -0.83 2.54 -13.45
C THR A 144 -0.44 1.54 -12.36
N ALA A 145 -0.78 0.25 -12.53
CA ALA A 145 -0.44 -0.82 -11.59
C ALA A 145 1.07 -0.97 -11.36
N LEU A 146 1.85 -1.09 -12.45
CA LEU A 146 3.30 -1.33 -12.38
C LEU A 146 4.08 -0.08 -11.94
N SER A 147 3.62 1.12 -12.32
CA SER A 147 4.20 2.39 -11.84
C SER A 147 3.95 2.61 -10.35
N GLY A 148 2.76 2.24 -9.86
CA GLY A 148 2.45 2.22 -8.43
C GLY A 148 3.32 1.22 -7.67
N ALA A 149 3.41 -0.01 -8.17
CA ALA A 149 4.25 -1.06 -7.60
C ALA A 149 5.74 -0.66 -7.52
N GLN A 150 6.29 -0.05 -8.58
CA GLN A 150 7.64 0.51 -8.60
C GLN A 150 7.86 1.50 -7.46
N LYS A 151 6.93 2.45 -7.26
CA LYS A 151 7.02 3.48 -6.21
C LYS A 151 7.02 2.86 -4.81
N THR A 152 6.14 1.89 -4.57
CA THR A 152 6.01 1.19 -3.28
C THR A 152 7.24 0.34 -2.94
N LEU A 153 7.85 -0.29 -3.96
CA LEU A 153 9.12 -1.03 -3.82
C LEU A 153 10.33 -0.09 -3.63
N ALA A 154 10.38 1.04 -4.35
CA ALA A 154 11.45 2.02 -4.22
C ALA A 154 11.50 2.62 -2.81
N ALA A 155 10.33 2.85 -2.18
CA ALA A 155 10.22 3.34 -0.81
C ALA A 155 10.77 2.37 0.28
N ARG A 156 11.01 1.10 -0.06
CA ARG A 156 11.54 0.05 0.85
C ARG A 156 12.98 -0.36 0.52
N LYS A 157 13.66 0.29 -0.41
CA LYS A 157 15.08 0.00 -0.71
C LYS A 157 15.94 0.18 0.56
N PRO A 158 16.86 -0.76 0.88
CA PRO A 158 17.70 -0.66 2.07
C PRO A 158 18.70 0.51 1.95
N ALA A 159 18.98 1.17 3.08
CA ALA A 159 19.78 2.40 3.15
C ALA A 159 21.26 2.27 2.72
N ASN A 160 21.73 1.06 2.39
CA ASN A 160 23.06 0.79 1.86
C ASN A 160 23.13 0.80 0.31
N GLY A 161 22.04 1.15 -0.37
CA GLY A 161 21.98 1.24 -1.84
C GLY A 161 22.04 -0.11 -2.58
N ALA A 162 22.06 -1.24 -1.86
CA ALA A 162 22.02 -2.56 -2.48
C ALA A 162 20.62 -2.88 -3.01
N SER A 163 20.54 -3.55 -4.15
CA SER A 163 19.29 -4.15 -4.64
C SER A 163 18.87 -5.27 -3.68
N GLY A 164 17.91 -4.99 -2.80
CA GLY A 164 17.28 -6.01 -1.95
C GLY A 164 16.56 -7.07 -2.77
N CYS A 165 16.27 -8.22 -2.16
CA CYS A 165 15.51 -9.28 -2.81
C CYS A 165 14.05 -8.84 -2.93
N GLN A 166 13.67 -8.24 -4.06
CA GLN A 166 12.34 -7.67 -4.29
C GLN A 166 11.54 -8.47 -5.32
N LEU A 167 10.28 -8.80 -5.00
CA LEU A 167 9.35 -9.56 -5.82
C LEU A 167 8.02 -8.80 -5.98
N ILE A 168 7.46 -8.80 -7.19
CA ILE A 168 6.05 -8.52 -7.42
C ILE A 168 5.35 -9.85 -7.72
N ALA A 169 4.33 -10.20 -6.93
CA ALA A 169 3.36 -11.23 -7.27
C ALA A 169 2.11 -10.53 -7.85
N TRP A 170 1.96 -10.57 -9.17
CA TRP A 170 0.95 -9.82 -9.92
C TRP A 170 -0.17 -10.73 -10.40
N PHE A 171 -1.39 -10.49 -9.92
CA PHE A 171 -2.58 -11.28 -10.17
C PHE A 171 -3.53 -10.46 -11.04
N THR A 172 -4.00 -11.01 -12.16
CA THR A 172 -5.04 -10.44 -13.03
C THR A 172 -5.67 -11.54 -13.89
N ASP A 173 -6.89 -11.28 -14.39
CA ASP A 173 -7.73 -12.20 -15.15
C ASP A 173 -7.92 -11.81 -16.61
N GLY A 174 -7.59 -10.57 -16.97
CA GLY A 174 -7.90 -10.00 -18.28
C GLY A 174 -6.70 -9.36 -18.94
N SER A 175 -6.81 -9.10 -20.25
CA SER A 175 -5.90 -8.19 -20.93
C SER A 175 -6.08 -6.75 -20.42
N MET A 176 -5.05 -5.92 -20.56
CA MET A 176 -5.15 -4.48 -20.28
C MET A 176 -6.27 -3.83 -21.11
N ASP A 177 -7.31 -3.37 -20.44
CA ASP A 177 -8.53 -2.82 -21.03
C ASP A 177 -9.03 -1.57 -20.28
N PHE A 178 -9.84 -0.74 -20.95
CA PHE A 178 -10.31 0.56 -20.47
C PHE A 178 -11.79 0.75 -20.79
N ASN A 179 -12.62 0.88 -19.75
CA ASN A 179 -14.06 0.99 -19.94
C ASN A 179 -14.48 2.43 -20.34
N VAL A 180 -15.25 2.50 -21.43
CA VAL A 180 -15.85 3.72 -21.99
C VAL A 180 -17.29 3.95 -21.52
N ASP A 181 -18.01 2.88 -21.19
CA ASP A 181 -19.42 2.88 -20.87
C ASP A 181 -19.66 3.09 -19.38
N ASN A 182 -20.55 4.03 -19.04
CA ASN A 182 -20.86 4.40 -17.65
C ASN A 182 -19.63 4.76 -16.79
N ARG A 183 -18.56 5.25 -17.45
CA ARG A 183 -17.31 5.65 -16.78
C ARG A 183 -17.55 6.74 -15.74
N GLN A 184 -17.06 6.52 -14.53
CA GLN A 184 -17.09 7.46 -13.41
C GLN A 184 -15.68 8.04 -13.22
N GLY A 185 -15.59 9.37 -13.14
CA GLY A 185 -14.29 10.07 -13.05
C GLY A 185 -13.70 10.46 -14.42
N PRO A 186 -12.39 10.77 -14.50
CA PRO A 186 -11.77 11.32 -15.70
C PRO A 186 -11.83 10.36 -16.90
N LYS A 187 -12.20 10.90 -18.08
CA LYS A 187 -12.12 10.19 -19.37
C LYS A 187 -10.71 10.20 -19.99
N THR A 188 -9.79 10.98 -19.45
CA THR A 188 -8.41 11.09 -19.92
C THR A 188 -7.47 10.30 -19.01
N LYS A 189 -6.31 9.90 -19.55
CA LYS A 189 -5.21 9.28 -18.80
C LYS A 189 -3.95 10.14 -18.95
N ASP A 190 -3.21 10.32 -17.85
CA ASP A 190 -1.99 11.15 -17.77
C ASP A 190 -0.91 10.78 -18.81
N TYR A 191 -0.84 9.50 -19.19
CA TYR A 191 0.11 8.95 -20.15
C TYR A 191 -0.40 8.96 -21.61
N ALA A 192 -1.67 9.34 -21.83
CA ALA A 192 -2.31 9.46 -23.14
C ALA A 192 -2.89 10.88 -23.33
N PRO A 193 -2.05 11.94 -23.29
CA PRO A 193 -2.52 13.32 -23.36
C PRO A 193 -3.27 13.60 -24.67
N GLY A 194 -4.42 14.26 -24.56
CA GLY A 194 -5.29 14.59 -25.71
C GLY A 194 -6.16 13.44 -26.22
N VAL A 195 -6.18 12.28 -25.54
CA VAL A 195 -7.10 11.18 -25.83
C VAL A 195 -8.14 11.07 -24.72
N GLU A 196 -9.42 11.15 -25.09
CA GLU A 196 -10.55 10.87 -24.21
C GLU A 196 -11.15 9.50 -24.54
N LEU A 197 -11.46 8.70 -23.51
CA LEU A 197 -12.15 7.42 -23.60
C LEU A 197 -13.63 7.62 -23.99
N ASN A 198 -13.86 7.81 -25.29
CA ASN A 198 -15.19 8.02 -25.88
C ASN A 198 -15.63 6.86 -26.81
N GLY A 199 -14.76 5.88 -27.08
CA GLY A 199 -15.11 4.67 -27.84
C GLY A 199 -13.91 3.75 -28.11
N PRO A 200 -14.13 2.60 -28.79
CA PRO A 200 -13.09 1.57 -28.97
C PRO A 200 -11.81 2.04 -29.68
N ALA A 201 -11.92 3.00 -30.60
CA ALA A 201 -10.77 3.59 -31.28
C ALA A 201 -9.88 4.42 -30.34
N ASP A 202 -10.44 4.99 -29.26
CA ASP A 202 -9.69 5.73 -28.26
C ASP A 202 -9.13 4.80 -27.18
N VAL A 203 -9.86 3.73 -26.81
CA VAL A 203 -9.32 2.62 -26.00
C VAL A 203 -8.03 2.09 -26.66
N ALA A 204 -8.06 1.78 -27.95
CA ALA A 204 -6.88 1.30 -28.68
C ALA A 204 -5.67 2.27 -28.61
N LYS A 205 -5.91 3.59 -28.63
CA LYS A 205 -4.85 4.61 -28.47
C LYS A 205 -4.31 4.64 -27.03
N VAL A 206 -5.19 4.56 -26.04
CA VAL A 206 -4.81 4.55 -24.61
C VAL A 206 -4.03 3.27 -24.29
N THR A 207 -4.50 2.10 -24.74
CA THR A 207 -3.79 0.82 -24.64
C THR A 207 -2.43 0.87 -25.32
N ALA A 208 -2.32 1.43 -26.53
CA ALA A 208 -1.03 1.59 -27.21
C ALA A 208 -0.08 2.55 -26.46
N ALA A 209 -0.59 3.64 -25.88
CA ALA A 209 0.19 4.56 -25.06
C ALA A 209 0.67 3.90 -23.75
N ALA A 210 -0.20 3.13 -23.09
CA ALA A 210 0.14 2.36 -21.89
C ALA A 210 1.21 1.30 -22.18
N THR A 211 1.02 0.46 -23.21
CA THR A 211 2.01 -0.52 -23.66
C THR A 211 3.35 0.15 -24.00
N LYS A 212 3.34 1.29 -24.70
CA LYS A 212 4.56 2.05 -24.99
C LYS A 212 5.23 2.58 -23.72
N GLY A 213 4.48 3.01 -22.70
CA GLY A 213 5.01 3.44 -21.41
C GLY A 213 5.70 2.32 -20.63
N ILE A 214 5.16 1.09 -20.70
CA ILE A 214 5.73 -0.08 -20.04
C ILE A 214 6.94 -0.64 -20.80
N CYS A 215 6.79 -0.82 -22.13
CA CYS A 215 7.62 -1.72 -22.94
C CYS A 215 8.65 -1.05 -23.85
N ARG A 216 8.68 0.29 -23.96
CA ARG A 216 9.78 1.00 -24.63
C ARG A 216 11.11 0.74 -23.90
N SER A 217 12.23 0.93 -24.61
CA SER A 217 13.56 1.01 -24.00
C SER A 217 13.56 1.94 -22.79
N GLY A 218 13.95 1.43 -21.62
CA GLY A 218 13.97 2.18 -20.36
C GLY A 218 12.60 2.50 -19.75
N GLY A 219 11.52 1.93 -20.29
CA GLY A 219 10.15 2.01 -19.76
C GLY A 219 9.99 1.34 -18.40
N VAL A 220 8.76 1.27 -17.89
CA VAL A 220 8.49 0.77 -16.52
C VAL A 220 9.01 -0.65 -16.29
N ALA A 221 8.94 -1.53 -17.31
CA ALA A 221 9.51 -2.87 -17.23
C ALA A 221 11.03 -2.84 -16.98
N ASP A 222 11.78 -2.06 -17.76
CA ASP A 222 13.22 -1.93 -17.58
C ASP A 222 13.59 -1.21 -16.27
N GLN A 223 12.77 -0.27 -15.78
CA GLN A 223 12.99 0.39 -14.48
C GLN A 223 12.85 -0.57 -13.28
N LEU A 224 11.89 -1.49 -13.32
CA LEU A 224 11.75 -2.56 -12.34
C LEU A 224 12.93 -3.54 -12.42
N ARG A 225 13.25 -4.03 -13.63
CA ARG A 225 14.31 -5.00 -13.87
C ARG A 225 15.71 -4.48 -13.51
N SER A 226 16.03 -3.24 -13.87
CA SER A 226 17.29 -2.57 -13.51
C SER A 226 17.38 -2.25 -12.02
N SER A 227 16.26 -2.11 -11.31
CA SER A 227 16.22 -2.01 -9.84
C SER A 227 16.39 -3.37 -9.14
N GLY A 228 16.48 -4.48 -9.89
CA GLY A 228 16.59 -5.84 -9.34
C GLY A 228 15.26 -6.48 -8.95
N VAL A 229 14.12 -5.86 -9.27
CA VAL A 229 12.79 -6.40 -8.98
C VAL A 229 12.48 -7.57 -9.92
N ILE A 230 12.03 -8.68 -9.35
CA ILE A 230 11.58 -9.87 -10.08
C ILE A 230 10.05 -9.80 -10.20
N THR A 231 9.52 -9.99 -11.40
CA THR A 231 8.07 -9.90 -11.65
C THR A 231 7.49 -11.28 -11.94
N ILE A 232 6.55 -11.73 -11.11
CA ILE A 232 5.82 -12.98 -11.31
C ILE A 232 4.40 -12.62 -11.74
N GLY A 233 4.05 -12.98 -12.97
CA GLY A 233 2.70 -12.80 -13.50
C GLY A 233 1.84 -14.05 -13.31
N ILE A 234 0.63 -13.89 -12.78
CA ILE A 234 -0.36 -14.94 -12.59
C ILE A 234 -1.63 -14.54 -13.33
N GLY A 235 -1.90 -15.22 -14.45
CA GLY A 235 -3.02 -14.94 -15.35
C GLY A 235 -4.19 -15.90 -15.15
N LEU A 236 -5.29 -15.42 -14.57
CA LEU A 236 -6.48 -16.20 -14.23
C LEU A 236 -7.33 -16.46 -15.50
N GLN A 237 -7.20 -17.64 -16.08
CA GLN A 237 -7.96 -18.04 -17.27
C GLN A 237 -9.34 -18.58 -16.89
N SER A 238 -10.39 -18.08 -17.55
CA SER A 238 -11.65 -18.81 -17.65
C SER A 238 -11.48 -20.02 -18.58
N THR A 239 -12.30 -21.05 -18.40
CA THR A 239 -12.25 -22.32 -19.18
C THR A 239 -12.52 -22.19 -20.69
N ALA A 240 -12.75 -20.98 -21.19
CA ALA A 240 -13.01 -20.66 -22.59
C ALA A 240 -12.11 -19.53 -23.16
N GLY A 241 -11.09 -19.08 -22.42
CA GLY A 241 -10.22 -17.96 -22.84
C GLY A 241 -9.05 -18.38 -23.73
N ASP A 242 -8.78 -17.61 -24.79
CA ASP A 242 -7.60 -17.78 -25.63
C ASP A 242 -6.30 -17.45 -24.88
N SER A 243 -5.26 -18.25 -25.07
CA SER A 243 -3.97 -18.10 -24.38
C SER A 243 -3.24 -16.78 -24.71
N SER A 244 -3.50 -16.20 -25.87
CA SER A 244 -2.94 -14.91 -26.32
C SER A 244 -3.40 -13.71 -25.48
N THR A 245 -4.50 -13.83 -24.71
CA THR A 245 -5.01 -12.76 -23.82
C THR A 245 -3.94 -12.24 -22.85
N PHE A 246 -3.03 -13.12 -22.43
CA PHE A 246 -1.96 -12.79 -21.48
C PHE A 246 -0.59 -12.51 -22.13
N ASP A 247 -0.48 -12.46 -23.45
CA ASP A 247 0.82 -12.29 -24.13
C ASP A 247 1.54 -10.99 -23.74
N LEU A 248 0.79 -9.89 -23.54
CA LEU A 248 1.36 -8.65 -23.03
C LEU A 248 1.89 -8.83 -21.61
N MET A 249 1.10 -9.45 -20.71
CA MET A 249 1.51 -9.71 -19.33
C MET A 249 2.75 -10.62 -19.27
N LYS A 250 2.78 -11.67 -20.09
CA LYS A 250 3.91 -12.59 -20.23
C LYS A 250 5.16 -11.87 -20.72
N SER A 251 5.07 -11.03 -21.75
CA SER A 251 6.23 -10.26 -22.24
C SER A 251 6.76 -9.26 -21.21
N ILE A 252 5.88 -8.62 -20.43
CA ILE A 252 6.27 -7.76 -19.31
C ILE A 252 7.00 -8.55 -18.22
N ALA A 253 6.43 -9.64 -17.73
CA ALA A 253 6.96 -10.41 -16.61
C ALA A 253 8.26 -11.16 -16.94
N THR A 254 8.36 -11.73 -18.15
CA THR A 254 9.47 -12.63 -18.54
C THR A 254 10.49 -11.99 -19.48
N GLY A 255 10.17 -10.86 -20.13
CA GLY A 255 10.98 -10.30 -21.22
C GLY A 255 10.96 -11.12 -22.52
N GLN A 256 10.23 -12.25 -22.57
CA GLN A 256 10.11 -13.07 -23.77
C GLN A 256 9.29 -12.34 -24.86
N GLN A 257 9.63 -12.60 -26.12
CA GLN A 257 8.84 -12.15 -27.25
C GLN A 257 7.58 -13.01 -27.40
N THR A 258 6.42 -12.36 -27.49
CA THR A 258 5.09 -12.97 -27.65
C THR A 258 4.40 -12.45 -28.92
N SER A 259 3.12 -12.75 -29.17
CA SER A 259 2.38 -12.15 -30.29
C SER A 259 2.24 -10.62 -30.18
N THR A 260 2.32 -10.09 -28.96
CA THR A 260 2.32 -8.63 -28.68
C THR A 260 3.69 -7.96 -28.82
N GLY A 261 4.74 -8.74 -29.14
CA GLY A 261 6.12 -8.28 -29.27
C GLY A 261 7.00 -8.61 -28.05
N SER A 262 8.18 -7.97 -27.98
CA SER A 262 9.05 -7.94 -26.81
C SER A 262 8.75 -6.71 -25.95
N CYS A 263 9.05 -6.79 -24.65
CA CYS A 263 8.81 -5.70 -23.71
C CYS A 263 10.07 -5.37 -22.90
N GLY A 264 10.62 -4.17 -23.10
CA GLY A 264 11.88 -3.70 -22.49
C GLY A 264 13.14 -4.35 -23.10
N ASP A 265 14.28 -3.68 -22.95
CA ASP A 265 15.58 -4.12 -23.46
C ASP A 265 16.31 -5.06 -22.49
N ILE A 266 15.96 -5.03 -21.19
CA ILE A 266 16.61 -5.84 -20.16
C ILE A 266 15.95 -7.21 -20.11
N THR A 267 16.56 -8.21 -20.77
CA THR A 267 16.07 -9.60 -20.82
C THR A 267 16.99 -10.62 -20.14
N SER A 268 18.19 -10.21 -19.71
CA SER A 268 19.17 -11.10 -19.06
C SER A 268 19.74 -10.48 -17.77
N PRO A 269 19.80 -11.23 -16.65
CA PRO A 269 19.18 -12.53 -16.44
C PRO A 269 17.65 -12.44 -16.52
N THR A 270 17.00 -13.57 -16.82
CA THR A 270 15.55 -13.68 -17.08
C THR A 270 14.75 -12.89 -16.01
N PRO A 271 13.99 -11.84 -16.41
CA PRO A 271 13.32 -10.90 -15.51
C PRO A 271 12.39 -11.52 -14.44
N GLY A 272 11.79 -12.66 -14.74
CA GLY A 272 10.64 -13.15 -13.99
C GLY A 272 10.02 -14.38 -14.63
N SER A 273 8.79 -14.68 -14.23
CA SER A 273 8.05 -15.89 -14.59
C SER A 273 6.59 -15.55 -14.88
N PHE A 274 5.91 -16.35 -15.71
CA PHE A 274 4.48 -16.19 -15.98
C PHE A 274 3.76 -17.54 -15.87
N TYR A 275 2.65 -17.56 -15.13
CA TYR A 275 1.85 -18.74 -14.87
C TYR A 275 0.39 -18.52 -15.32
N PRO A 276 -0.06 -19.13 -16.43
CA PRO A 276 -1.47 -19.22 -16.76
C PRO A 276 -2.12 -20.29 -15.88
N VAL A 277 -3.32 -20.00 -15.35
CA VAL A 277 -3.99 -20.87 -14.37
C VAL A 277 -5.49 -20.94 -14.66
N SER A 278 -6.02 -22.16 -14.84
CA SER A 278 -7.42 -22.38 -15.26
C SER A 278 -8.41 -22.62 -14.12
N ASN A 279 -7.88 -22.92 -12.93
CA ASN A 279 -8.66 -23.26 -11.74
C ASN A 279 -7.82 -23.05 -10.46
N ILE A 280 -8.49 -23.11 -9.31
CA ILE A 280 -7.88 -22.90 -7.99
C ILE A 280 -6.78 -23.91 -7.65
N ASP A 281 -6.87 -25.16 -8.14
CA ASP A 281 -5.87 -26.18 -7.82
C ASP A 281 -4.61 -26.01 -8.69
N ASP A 282 -4.71 -25.59 -9.95
CA ASP A 282 -3.56 -25.18 -10.78
C ASP A 282 -2.86 -23.96 -10.18
N LEU A 283 -3.66 -23.01 -9.70
CA LEU A 283 -3.20 -21.80 -9.03
C LEU A 283 -2.44 -22.13 -7.74
N LEU A 284 -2.95 -23.04 -6.90
CA LEU A 284 -2.24 -23.52 -5.71
C LEU A 284 -0.92 -24.20 -6.06
N PHE A 285 -0.85 -25.01 -7.13
CA PHE A 285 0.39 -25.65 -7.57
C PHE A 285 1.41 -24.65 -8.15
N ALA A 286 0.95 -23.61 -8.86
CA ALA A 286 1.81 -22.51 -9.29
C ALA A 286 2.39 -21.74 -8.07
N PHE A 287 1.60 -21.56 -7.00
CA PHE A 287 2.07 -20.95 -5.76
C PHE A 287 2.90 -21.85 -4.86
N ASP A 288 2.72 -23.17 -4.93
CA ASP A 288 3.60 -24.11 -4.25
C ASP A 288 5.03 -23.99 -4.78
N LYS A 289 5.22 -23.87 -6.10
CA LYS A 289 6.54 -23.51 -6.68
C LYS A 289 7.13 -22.20 -6.15
N LEU A 290 6.28 -21.24 -5.79
CA LEU A 290 6.66 -19.93 -5.21
C LEU A 290 6.85 -19.98 -3.68
N SER A 291 6.38 -21.05 -3.01
CA SER A 291 6.40 -21.23 -1.55
C SER A 291 7.80 -21.30 -0.96
N THR A 292 8.71 -21.93 -1.70
CA THR A 292 10.07 -22.26 -1.29
C THR A 292 11.04 -21.81 -2.38
N PRO A 293 11.25 -20.49 -2.55
CA PRO A 293 12.02 -19.95 -3.65
C PRO A 293 13.41 -20.60 -3.77
N GLY A 294 13.75 -21.06 -4.98
CA GLY A 294 15.01 -21.79 -5.25
C GLY A 294 14.98 -23.29 -4.93
N GLN A 295 13.86 -23.84 -4.45
CA GLN A 295 13.67 -25.26 -4.18
C GLN A 295 12.50 -25.83 -5.00
N PRO A 296 12.69 -26.18 -6.29
CA PRO A 296 11.63 -26.81 -7.08
C PRO A 296 11.07 -28.06 -6.38
N PRO A 297 9.75 -28.31 -6.48
CA PRO A 297 9.15 -29.50 -5.89
C PRO A 297 9.49 -30.76 -6.67
N ILE A 298 9.42 -31.90 -5.97
CA ILE A 298 9.31 -33.21 -6.62
C ILE A 298 7.86 -33.36 -7.06
N THR A 299 7.61 -33.23 -8.36
CA THR A 299 6.29 -33.46 -8.93
C THR A 299 6.09 -34.93 -9.27
N SER A 300 4.91 -35.47 -8.93
CA SER A 300 4.57 -36.86 -9.21
C SER A 300 3.09 -36.98 -9.55
N GLU A 301 2.77 -37.82 -10.54
CA GLU A 301 1.41 -38.15 -10.95
C GLU A 301 1.15 -39.65 -10.78
N ALA A 302 -0.02 -39.99 -10.25
CA ALA A 302 -0.43 -41.37 -9.99
C ALA A 302 -1.95 -41.51 -10.05
N GLY A 303 -2.45 -42.74 -10.26
CA GLY A 303 -3.88 -43.04 -10.14
C GLY A 303 -4.31 -43.21 -8.68
N ALA A 304 -5.56 -42.88 -8.36
CA ALA A 304 -6.13 -43.13 -7.04
C ALA A 304 -6.27 -44.63 -6.74
N CYS A 305 -6.11 -45.01 -5.47
CA CYS A 305 -6.32 -46.39 -5.02
C CYS A 305 -7.78 -46.65 -4.63
N VAL A 306 -8.27 -47.87 -4.84
CA VAL A 306 -9.67 -48.24 -4.55
C VAL A 306 -9.78 -48.82 -3.14
N LYS A 307 -10.55 -48.17 -2.26
CA LYS A 307 -10.88 -48.57 -0.87
C LYS A 307 -9.69 -48.70 0.12
N THR A 308 -8.55 -49.24 -0.31
CA THR A 308 -7.33 -49.44 0.49
C THR A 308 -6.12 -48.82 -0.20
N VAL A 309 -5.02 -48.63 0.53
CA VAL A 309 -3.73 -48.20 -0.05
C VAL A 309 -3.21 -49.24 -1.05
N CYS A 310 -2.68 -48.77 -2.17
CA CYS A 310 -2.13 -49.60 -3.25
C CYS A 310 -0.78 -49.05 -3.72
N GLU A 311 0.13 -49.91 -4.22
CA GLU A 311 1.47 -49.46 -4.65
C GLU A 311 1.43 -48.47 -5.83
N LYS A 312 0.48 -48.63 -6.77
CA LYS A 312 0.38 -47.80 -7.99
C LYS A 312 -0.06 -46.36 -7.73
N GLY A 313 -0.63 -46.06 -6.56
CA GLY A 313 -1.07 -44.72 -6.17
C GLY A 313 -0.14 -44.01 -5.20
N LYS A 314 1.08 -44.53 -4.97
CA LYS A 314 2.05 -43.97 -4.02
C LYS A 314 2.95 -42.93 -4.68
N HIS A 315 2.75 -41.68 -4.27
CA HIS A 315 3.73 -40.61 -4.42
C HIS A 315 4.85 -40.84 -3.38
N LYS A 316 5.85 -41.69 -3.72
CA LYS A 316 6.92 -42.12 -2.81
C LYS A 316 8.03 -41.07 -2.69
N PHE A 317 8.56 -40.89 -1.48
CA PHE A 317 9.76 -40.08 -1.22
C PHE A 317 10.56 -40.67 -0.05
N VAL A 318 11.88 -40.46 -0.04
CA VAL A 318 12.82 -41.01 0.95
C VAL A 318 13.47 -39.88 1.77
N LEU A 319 13.35 -39.96 3.09
CA LEU A 319 13.93 -39.00 4.04
C LEU A 319 15.12 -39.60 4.81
N ASP A 320 16.05 -38.72 5.19
CA ASP A 320 17.10 -38.97 6.18
C ASP A 320 17.33 -37.71 7.04
N THR A 321 18.37 -37.72 7.88
CA THR A 321 18.70 -36.61 8.79
C THR A 321 19.26 -35.35 8.11
N SER A 322 19.54 -35.37 6.80
CA SER A 322 19.88 -34.16 6.02
C SER A 322 18.66 -33.28 5.70
N VAL A 323 17.45 -33.80 5.90
CA VAL A 323 16.18 -33.09 5.72
C VAL A 323 15.74 -32.47 7.05
N GLY A 324 15.43 -31.18 7.04
CA GLY A 324 14.87 -30.46 8.20
C GLY A 324 13.34 -30.53 8.28
N SER A 325 12.66 -30.46 7.13
CA SER A 325 11.19 -30.57 7.06
C SER A 325 10.68 -30.99 5.68
N VAL A 326 9.40 -31.36 5.60
CA VAL A 326 8.71 -31.62 4.32
C VAL A 326 7.41 -30.82 4.28
N SER A 327 7.11 -30.22 3.13
CA SER A 327 5.80 -29.68 2.78
C SER A 327 5.29 -30.40 1.53
N ILE A 328 4.02 -30.77 1.51
CA ILE A 328 3.41 -31.48 0.37
C ILE A 328 2.11 -30.76 0.01
N LEU A 329 1.97 -30.33 -1.24
CA LEU A 329 0.68 -30.04 -1.84
C LEU A 329 0.29 -31.20 -2.74
N ALA A 330 -0.92 -31.73 -2.60
CA ALA A 330 -1.42 -32.79 -3.47
C ALA A 330 -2.90 -32.58 -3.79
N SER A 331 -3.33 -33.03 -4.96
CA SER A 331 -4.69 -32.85 -5.47
C SER A 331 -5.14 -34.04 -6.31
N ALA A 332 -6.44 -34.20 -6.44
CA ALA A 332 -7.09 -35.14 -7.34
C ALA A 332 -7.92 -34.40 -8.40
N ASP A 333 -8.13 -35.00 -9.58
CA ASP A 333 -8.96 -34.44 -10.63
C ASP A 333 -10.45 -34.30 -10.24
N ARG A 334 -10.95 -35.18 -9.37
CA ARG A 334 -12.32 -35.21 -8.85
C ARG A 334 -12.40 -35.14 -7.32
N GLU A 335 -13.57 -34.77 -6.83
CA GLU A 335 -13.89 -34.76 -5.39
C GLU A 335 -14.19 -36.16 -4.84
N GLY A 336 -14.24 -36.27 -3.50
CA GLY A 336 -14.67 -37.47 -2.78
C GLY A 336 -13.57 -38.47 -2.44
N LEU A 337 -12.31 -38.17 -2.77
CA LEU A 337 -11.15 -39.00 -2.41
C LEU A 337 -10.56 -38.56 -1.07
N VAL A 338 -10.01 -39.52 -0.33
CA VAL A 338 -9.37 -39.30 0.97
C VAL A 338 -7.85 -39.40 0.82
N PRO A 339 -7.08 -38.34 1.12
CA PRO A 339 -5.63 -38.42 1.19
C PRO A 339 -5.18 -39.22 2.42
N VAL A 340 -4.12 -40.01 2.24
CA VAL A 340 -3.52 -40.88 3.25
C VAL A 340 -2.01 -40.77 3.17
N LEU A 341 -1.38 -40.38 4.29
CA LEU A 341 0.07 -40.44 4.45
C LEU A 341 0.47 -41.81 5.02
N VAL A 342 1.51 -42.42 4.45
CA VAL A 342 2.05 -43.72 4.85
C VAL A 342 3.49 -43.54 5.31
N ALA A 343 3.77 -43.90 6.55
CA ALA A 343 5.09 -43.80 7.18
C ALA A 343 6.01 -45.00 6.86
N PRO A 344 7.32 -44.95 7.17
CA PRO A 344 8.27 -46.04 6.89
C PRO A 344 7.96 -47.34 7.61
N ASN A 345 7.41 -47.27 8.83
CA ASN A 345 6.88 -48.43 9.57
C ASN A 345 5.53 -48.96 9.00
N GLY A 346 4.94 -48.22 8.06
CA GLY A 346 3.66 -48.53 7.42
C GLY A 346 2.41 -48.18 8.22
N SER A 347 2.47 -47.25 9.19
CA SER A 347 1.28 -46.62 9.75
C SER A 347 0.61 -45.68 8.74
N GLU A 348 -0.72 -45.70 8.66
CA GLU A 348 -1.53 -44.85 7.79
C GLU A 348 -2.20 -43.71 8.57
N THR A 349 -2.15 -42.48 8.06
CA THR A 349 -2.85 -41.31 8.61
C THR A 349 -3.79 -40.75 7.55
N ARG A 350 -5.11 -40.82 7.80
CA ARG A 350 -6.17 -40.41 6.87
C ARG A 350 -6.57 -38.96 7.12
N MET A 351 -6.55 -38.14 6.06
CA MET A 351 -6.67 -36.69 6.13
C MET A 351 -8.05 -36.23 5.67
N THR A 352 -9.09 -36.56 6.45
CA THR A 352 -10.50 -36.26 6.12
C THR A 352 -10.93 -34.82 6.44
N SER A 353 -10.17 -34.11 7.25
CA SER A 353 -10.43 -32.72 7.67
C SER A 353 -9.13 -32.11 8.18
N ALA A 354 -8.98 -30.78 8.17
CA ALA A 354 -7.80 -30.12 8.71
C ALA A 354 -7.50 -30.50 10.17
N GLY A 355 -6.22 -30.64 10.53
CA GLY A 355 -5.79 -31.08 11.85
C GLY A 355 -4.27 -31.32 11.95
N SER A 356 -3.88 -32.04 12.99
CA SER A 356 -2.50 -32.48 13.21
C SER A 356 -2.50 -33.89 13.79
N SER A 357 -1.43 -34.65 13.55
CA SER A 357 -1.23 -36.02 14.07
C SER A 357 0.24 -36.27 14.39
N ASP A 358 0.50 -37.13 15.38
CA ASP A 358 1.81 -37.78 15.54
C ASP A 358 1.83 -39.05 14.69
N VAL A 359 2.88 -39.20 13.88
CA VAL A 359 3.07 -40.37 13.02
C VAL A 359 4.48 -40.91 13.24
N ALA A 360 4.61 -41.86 14.17
CA ALA A 360 5.90 -42.43 14.59
C ALA A 360 6.89 -41.38 15.17
N GLY A 361 6.37 -40.42 15.94
CA GLY A 361 7.13 -39.30 16.51
C GLY A 361 7.27 -38.09 15.56
N VAL A 362 6.91 -38.24 14.29
CA VAL A 362 6.90 -37.13 13.32
C VAL A 362 5.62 -36.32 13.49
N THR A 363 5.77 -35.00 13.62
CA THR A 363 4.61 -34.10 13.71
C THR A 363 4.10 -33.82 12.30
N VAL A 364 2.86 -34.24 12.02
CA VAL A 364 2.21 -34.10 10.71
C VAL A 364 0.99 -33.20 10.83
N GLY A 365 1.14 -31.93 10.44
CA GLY A 365 0.03 -31.00 10.27
C GLY A 365 -0.57 -31.11 8.87
N TYR A 366 -1.89 -30.99 8.72
CA TYR A 366 -2.53 -31.03 7.40
C TYR A 366 -3.79 -30.16 7.34
N ARG A 367 -4.04 -29.57 6.16
CA ARG A 367 -5.21 -28.75 5.86
C ARG A 367 -5.72 -29.03 4.44
N ASN A 368 -6.97 -28.64 4.16
CA ASN A 368 -7.61 -28.85 2.87
C ASN A 368 -7.92 -27.48 2.22
N PRO A 369 -7.04 -26.93 1.37
CA PRO A 369 -7.28 -25.66 0.68
C PRO A 369 -8.48 -25.68 -0.28
N SER A 370 -8.83 -26.86 -0.81
CA SER A 370 -10.01 -27.12 -1.62
C SER A 370 -10.61 -28.49 -1.26
N SER A 371 -11.77 -28.82 -1.84
CA SER A 371 -12.41 -30.14 -1.72
C SER A 371 -11.60 -31.30 -2.33
N LYS A 372 -10.63 -30.99 -3.19
CA LYS A 372 -9.76 -31.95 -3.89
C LYS A 372 -8.34 -31.98 -3.35
N THR A 373 -7.89 -30.84 -2.81
CA THR A 373 -6.48 -30.59 -2.48
C THR A 373 -6.19 -30.70 -0.98
N VAL A 374 -5.08 -31.33 -0.64
CA VAL A 374 -4.51 -31.38 0.72
C VAL A 374 -3.14 -30.71 0.73
N ALA A 375 -2.88 -29.93 1.77
CA ALA A 375 -1.57 -29.39 2.09
C ALA A 375 -1.09 -29.99 3.42
N VAL A 376 0.02 -30.72 3.38
CA VAL A 376 0.62 -31.45 4.51
C VAL A 376 1.96 -30.82 4.87
N ARG A 377 2.29 -30.76 6.16
CA ARG A 377 3.61 -30.36 6.66
C ARG A 377 4.11 -31.36 7.70
N MET A 378 5.35 -31.81 7.53
CA MET A 378 6.01 -32.79 8.39
C MET A 378 7.25 -32.16 9.02
N THR A 379 7.37 -32.27 10.34
CA THR A 379 8.48 -31.74 11.16
C THR A 379 8.88 -32.75 12.25
N ASN A 380 9.92 -32.41 13.02
CA ASN A 380 10.61 -33.29 13.99
C ASN A 380 11.53 -34.34 13.32
N ARG A 381 12.63 -33.89 12.71
CA ARG A 381 13.62 -34.75 12.03
C ARG A 381 14.35 -35.74 12.94
N ASP A 382 14.40 -35.45 14.25
CA ASP A 382 15.10 -36.26 15.25
C ASP A 382 14.22 -37.43 15.74
N ALA A 383 12.97 -37.51 15.27
CA ALA A 383 12.09 -38.65 15.52
C ALA A 383 12.64 -39.94 14.90
N PRO A 384 12.66 -41.07 15.63
CA PRO A 384 13.10 -42.36 15.07
C PRO A 384 12.35 -42.81 13.82
N GLY A 385 11.08 -42.38 13.65
CA GLY A 385 10.27 -42.67 12.47
C GLY A 385 10.53 -41.77 11.26
N TRP A 386 11.37 -40.73 11.36
CA TRP A 386 11.62 -39.77 10.29
C TRP A 386 12.31 -40.39 9.07
N SER A 387 13.39 -41.13 9.30
CA SER A 387 14.24 -41.66 8.22
C SER A 387 13.62 -42.90 7.59
N GLY A 388 13.50 -42.92 6.26
CA GLY A 388 12.94 -44.05 5.51
C GLY A 388 12.05 -43.65 4.34
N VAL A 389 11.32 -44.63 3.79
CA VAL A 389 10.39 -44.44 2.66
C VAL A 389 9.03 -43.99 3.16
N TRP A 390 8.65 -42.77 2.82
CA TRP A 390 7.30 -42.22 2.99
C TRP A 390 6.52 -42.29 1.68
N ALA A 391 5.19 -42.25 1.76
CA ALA A 391 4.35 -42.07 0.59
C ALA A 391 3.06 -41.32 0.90
N LEU A 392 2.62 -40.46 -0.01
CA LEU A 392 1.25 -39.95 -0.03
C LEU A 392 0.41 -40.75 -1.04
N VAL A 393 -0.84 -41.03 -0.71
CA VAL A 393 -1.79 -41.80 -1.53
C VAL A 393 -3.18 -41.18 -1.40
N TYR A 394 -3.94 -41.08 -2.50
CA TYR A 394 -5.37 -40.84 -2.41
C TYR A 394 -6.16 -42.14 -2.56
N ILE A 395 -7.18 -42.32 -1.72
CA ILE A 395 -8.11 -43.45 -1.76
C ILE A 395 -9.47 -42.97 -2.22
N ALA A 396 -10.05 -43.66 -3.20
CA ALA A 396 -11.45 -43.56 -3.61
C ALA A 396 -12.31 -44.50 -2.74
N PRO A 397 -13.08 -43.98 -1.76
CA PRO A 397 -13.92 -44.79 -0.86
C PRO A 397 -15.18 -45.31 -1.57
N ASP A 398 -15.67 -44.57 -2.56
CA ASP A 398 -16.79 -44.91 -3.44
C ASP A 398 -16.55 -46.16 -4.33
N GLY A 399 -15.29 -46.57 -4.48
CA GLY A 399 -14.89 -47.70 -5.31
C GLY A 399 -14.39 -47.33 -6.71
N ALA A 400 -14.45 -46.06 -7.12
CA ALA A 400 -14.16 -45.63 -8.48
C ALA A 400 -12.68 -45.22 -8.67
N ALA A 401 -11.91 -46.08 -9.33
CA ALA A 401 -10.45 -45.93 -9.53
C ALA A 401 -10.02 -44.80 -10.50
N ALA A 402 -10.95 -44.25 -11.29
CA ALA A 402 -10.65 -43.49 -12.51
C ALA A 402 -10.09 -42.07 -12.29
N ALA A 403 -9.67 -41.73 -11.07
CA ALA A 403 -9.13 -40.42 -10.74
C ALA A 403 -7.61 -40.37 -10.89
N GLN A 404 -7.11 -39.34 -11.57
CA GLN A 404 -5.72 -38.94 -11.54
C GLN A 404 -5.44 -38.06 -10.32
N THR A 405 -4.23 -38.20 -9.79
CA THR A 405 -3.76 -37.50 -8.59
C THR A 405 -2.38 -36.96 -8.88
N ARG A 406 -2.14 -35.71 -8.50
CA ARG A 406 -0.85 -35.03 -8.64
C ARG A 406 -0.35 -34.58 -7.28
N SER A 407 0.96 -34.62 -7.08
CA SER A 407 1.62 -34.11 -5.88
C SER A 407 2.81 -33.24 -6.24
N SER A 408 3.12 -32.34 -5.32
CA SER A 408 4.22 -31.39 -5.34
C SER A 408 4.84 -31.48 -3.95
N ILE A 409 5.98 -32.14 -3.85
CA ILE A 409 6.64 -32.50 -2.58
C ILE A 409 7.90 -31.66 -2.44
N HIS A 410 7.86 -30.68 -1.53
CA HIS A 410 8.99 -29.85 -1.15
C HIS A 410 9.72 -30.48 0.04
N ILE A 411 10.96 -30.90 -0.19
CA ILE A 411 11.83 -31.50 0.84
C ILE A 411 12.94 -30.51 1.19
N THR A 412 12.73 -29.76 2.27
CA THR A 412 13.66 -28.72 2.71
C THR A 412 14.84 -29.35 3.43
N GLY A 413 15.98 -29.42 2.73
CA GLY A 413 17.26 -29.79 3.32
C GLY A 413 17.70 -28.76 4.37
N ASP A 414 18.33 -29.23 5.45
CA ASP A 414 18.92 -28.34 6.47
C ASP A 414 20.34 -27.86 6.06
N LEU A 415 20.89 -28.32 4.96
CA LEU A 415 22.31 -28.12 4.60
C LEU A 415 22.51 -26.97 3.60
N LEU A 416 23.39 -26.03 3.93
CA LEU A 416 23.77 -24.89 3.08
C LEU A 416 25.28 -24.92 2.76
N PRO A 417 25.70 -24.50 1.55
CA PRO A 417 27.10 -24.24 1.25
C PRO A 417 27.56 -22.94 1.92
N SER A 418 28.80 -22.93 2.40
CA SER A 418 29.40 -21.77 3.08
C SER A 418 30.86 -21.55 2.66
N TRP A 419 31.30 -20.30 2.75
CA TRP A 419 32.71 -19.93 2.59
C TRP A 419 33.21 -19.22 3.86
N PRO A 420 33.83 -19.96 4.81
CA PRO A 420 34.37 -19.37 6.05
C PRO A 420 35.41 -18.26 5.81
N GLY A 421 36.08 -18.27 4.65
CA GLY A 421 37.08 -17.27 4.27
C GLY A 421 36.53 -15.87 3.96
N LYS A 422 35.21 -15.65 3.95
CA LYS A 422 34.57 -14.37 3.58
C LYS A 422 35.17 -13.14 4.27
N ALA A 423 35.44 -13.24 5.58
CA ALA A 423 35.90 -12.10 6.38
C ALA A 423 37.42 -11.87 6.29
N THR A 424 38.19 -12.87 5.86
CA THR A 424 39.66 -12.88 5.90
C THR A 424 40.30 -12.78 4.51
N THR A 425 39.59 -13.16 3.46
CA THR A 425 40.11 -13.22 2.09
C THR A 425 39.67 -11.98 1.30
N LYS A 426 40.63 -11.12 0.96
CA LYS A 426 40.40 -10.01 0.02
C LYS A 426 40.66 -10.49 -1.40
N LEU A 427 39.75 -10.17 -2.31
CA LEU A 427 39.86 -10.46 -3.75
C LEU A 427 40.32 -9.20 -4.48
N HIS A 428 41.38 -9.26 -5.28
CA HIS A 428 41.83 -8.14 -6.13
C HIS A 428 41.84 -8.56 -7.60
N SER A 429 41.49 -7.60 -8.47
CA SER A 429 41.68 -7.73 -9.91
C SER A 429 43.16 -8.00 -10.22
N GLY A 430 43.44 -9.06 -10.97
CA GLY A 430 44.79 -9.46 -11.33
C GLY A 430 45.43 -10.52 -10.41
N ASP A 431 44.81 -10.90 -9.29
CA ASP A 431 45.33 -11.97 -8.42
C ASP A 431 45.50 -13.27 -9.22
N THR A 432 46.71 -13.82 -9.28
CA THR A 432 46.98 -15.01 -10.12
C THR A 432 46.55 -16.32 -9.47
N SER A 433 46.54 -16.39 -8.14
CA SER A 433 46.10 -17.56 -7.37
C SER A 433 45.53 -17.16 -6.00
N VAL A 434 44.20 -17.22 -5.86
CA VAL A 434 43.49 -17.02 -4.59
C VAL A 434 43.03 -18.36 -4.05
N GLY A 435 43.41 -18.69 -2.82
CA GLY A 435 43.00 -19.93 -2.15
C GLY A 435 41.63 -19.81 -1.50
N MET A 436 40.72 -20.76 -1.78
CA MET A 436 39.37 -20.80 -1.21
C MET A 436 39.07 -22.19 -0.67
N THR A 437 38.56 -22.28 0.56
CA THR A 437 38.12 -23.54 1.18
C THR A 437 36.66 -23.40 1.57
N PHE A 438 35.81 -24.33 1.14
CA PHE A 438 34.38 -24.34 1.40
C PHE A 438 34.03 -25.27 2.57
N ALA A 439 32.83 -25.10 3.11
CA ALA A 439 32.27 -25.96 4.16
C ALA A 439 30.75 -26.08 4.00
N VAL A 440 30.16 -27.11 4.62
CA VAL A 440 28.71 -27.24 4.74
C VAL A 440 28.30 -26.77 6.14
N THR A 441 27.22 -26.02 6.23
CA THR A 441 26.59 -25.63 7.50
C THR A 441 25.12 -26.04 7.53
N THR A 442 24.53 -26.16 8.72
CA THR A 442 23.07 -26.21 8.89
C THR A 442 22.43 -24.85 8.57
N THR A 443 21.09 -24.77 8.51
CA THR A 443 20.36 -23.50 8.32
C THR A 443 20.55 -22.51 9.47
N ASP A 444 20.78 -23.01 10.68
CA ASP A 444 21.14 -22.22 11.88
C ASP A 444 22.65 -21.90 11.98
N GLY A 445 23.44 -22.25 10.96
CA GLY A 445 24.84 -21.84 10.81
C GLY A 445 25.87 -22.71 11.53
N LYS A 446 25.49 -23.84 12.14
CA LYS A 446 26.45 -24.78 12.72
C LYS A 446 27.22 -25.51 11.62
N ALA A 447 28.51 -25.73 11.81
CA ALA A 447 29.32 -26.49 10.85
C ALA A 447 28.91 -27.96 10.83
N VAL A 448 28.82 -28.54 9.64
CA VAL A 448 28.53 -29.95 9.40
C VAL A 448 29.74 -30.60 8.73
N ASP A 449 30.19 -31.74 9.25
CA ASP A 449 31.16 -32.56 8.54
C ASP A 449 30.52 -33.13 7.28
N ALA A 450 31.02 -32.72 6.11
CA ALA A 450 30.54 -33.17 4.81
C ALA A 450 30.63 -34.70 4.66
N ALA A 451 31.59 -35.36 5.32
CA ALA A 451 31.73 -36.81 5.32
C ALA A 451 30.62 -37.53 6.12
N ALA A 452 30.04 -36.87 7.12
CA ALA A 452 29.01 -37.44 8.01
C ALA A 452 27.57 -37.34 7.47
N ILE A 453 27.34 -36.60 6.38
CA ILE A 453 26.04 -36.54 5.69
C ILE A 453 25.66 -37.97 5.24
N PRO A 454 24.42 -38.48 5.42
CA PRO A 454 24.12 -39.89 5.11
C PRO A 454 24.12 -40.26 3.62
N GLY A 455 23.49 -39.45 2.75
CA GLY A 455 23.28 -39.80 1.34
C GLY A 455 24.42 -39.42 0.39
N LYS A 456 24.17 -38.54 -0.59
CA LYS A 456 25.20 -37.90 -1.45
C LYS A 456 25.16 -36.38 -1.29
N ALA A 457 26.30 -35.72 -1.49
CA ALA A 457 26.39 -34.27 -1.52
C ALA A 457 27.55 -33.84 -2.43
N ALA A 458 27.30 -32.82 -3.24
CA ALA A 458 28.25 -32.30 -4.22
C ALA A 458 28.15 -30.76 -4.28
N LEU A 459 29.28 -30.05 -4.21
CA LEU A 459 29.34 -28.58 -4.15
C LEU A 459 30.09 -27.99 -5.34
N SER A 460 29.47 -27.06 -6.06
CA SER A 460 30.16 -26.20 -7.03
C SER A 460 30.24 -24.76 -6.53
N ALA A 461 31.28 -24.03 -6.95
CA ALA A 461 31.46 -22.62 -6.68
C ALA A 461 31.98 -21.86 -7.92
N GLN A 462 31.42 -20.67 -8.15
CA GLN A 462 31.80 -19.77 -9.24
C GLN A 462 31.66 -18.30 -8.82
N LEU A 463 32.52 -17.44 -9.35
CA LEU A 463 32.45 -16.00 -9.18
C LEU A 463 31.74 -15.37 -10.39
N VAL A 464 30.58 -14.75 -10.17
CA VAL A 464 29.82 -14.03 -11.20
C VAL A 464 30.07 -12.54 -11.05
N THR A 465 30.71 -11.92 -12.04
CA THR A 465 30.98 -10.47 -12.04
C THR A 465 29.71 -9.64 -12.27
N ALA A 466 29.71 -8.35 -11.93
CA ALA A 466 28.64 -7.40 -12.29
C ALA A 466 28.39 -7.21 -13.81
N ALA A 467 29.22 -7.81 -14.67
CA ALA A 467 29.02 -7.89 -16.12
C ALA A 467 28.39 -9.23 -16.57
N GLY A 468 28.01 -10.11 -15.64
CA GLY A 468 27.47 -11.45 -15.93
C GLY A 468 28.53 -12.50 -16.30
N LYS A 469 29.79 -12.10 -16.55
CA LYS A 469 30.91 -13.04 -16.79
C LYS A 469 31.10 -13.91 -15.55
N THR A 470 31.00 -15.23 -15.75
CA THR A 470 31.22 -16.26 -14.73
C THR A 470 32.65 -16.77 -14.81
N ILE A 471 33.30 -16.91 -13.65
CA ILE A 471 34.64 -17.47 -13.47
C ILE A 471 34.49 -18.71 -12.58
N PRO A 472 34.74 -19.93 -13.08
CA PRO A 472 34.65 -21.13 -12.26
C PRO A 472 35.76 -21.13 -11.19
N ILE A 473 35.39 -21.43 -9.95
CA ILE A 473 36.36 -21.67 -8.85
C ILE A 473 36.60 -23.18 -8.73
N THR A 474 35.55 -23.97 -8.92
CA THR A 474 35.59 -25.44 -9.00
C THR A 474 35.45 -25.87 -10.47
N SER A 475 36.35 -26.70 -10.99
CA SER A 475 36.29 -27.22 -12.36
C SER A 475 35.20 -28.29 -12.57
N THR A 476 34.85 -29.00 -11.50
CA THR A 476 33.74 -29.96 -11.41
C THR A 476 33.04 -29.77 -10.06
N ASP A 477 31.85 -30.36 -9.86
CA ASP A 477 31.30 -30.43 -8.51
C ASP A 477 32.29 -31.18 -7.58
N LEU A 478 32.45 -30.69 -6.36
CA LEU A 478 33.26 -31.30 -5.29
C LEU A 478 32.40 -32.28 -4.50
N ASP A 479 32.74 -33.57 -4.54
CA ASP A 479 32.10 -34.57 -3.68
C ASP A 479 32.43 -34.31 -2.20
N LYS A 480 31.66 -34.93 -1.29
CA LYS A 480 31.81 -34.81 0.19
C LYS A 480 33.26 -34.75 0.72
N SER A 481 34.14 -35.60 0.21
CA SER A 481 35.56 -35.70 0.61
C SER A 481 36.45 -34.57 0.06
N GLN A 482 35.94 -33.79 -0.89
CA GLN A 482 36.62 -32.70 -1.59
C GLN A 482 36.14 -31.31 -1.18
N ILE A 483 34.93 -31.18 -0.61
CA ILE A 483 34.34 -29.86 -0.23
C ILE A 483 35.30 -29.02 0.64
N THR A 484 35.96 -29.66 1.61
CA THR A 484 36.89 -29.01 2.54
C THR A 484 38.33 -28.89 2.01
N GLN A 485 38.60 -29.34 0.78
CA GLN A 485 39.91 -29.19 0.13
C GLN A 485 40.06 -27.79 -0.47
N LYS A 486 41.28 -27.25 -0.39
CA LYS A 486 41.62 -25.91 -0.90
C LYS A 486 41.53 -25.87 -2.42
N GLN A 487 40.59 -25.07 -2.92
CA GLN A 487 40.46 -24.67 -4.32
C GLN A 487 41.34 -23.44 -4.61
N THR A 488 41.70 -23.22 -5.87
CA THR A 488 42.46 -22.04 -6.30
C THR A 488 41.82 -21.41 -7.53
N VAL A 489 41.51 -20.11 -7.46
CA VAL A 489 40.96 -19.33 -8.58
C VAL A 489 41.93 -18.24 -9.03
N SER A 490 41.95 -17.93 -10.31
CA SER A 490 42.66 -16.78 -10.86
C SER A 490 41.69 -15.64 -11.20
N LEU A 491 42.04 -14.43 -10.79
CA LEU A 491 41.31 -13.18 -11.08
C LEU A 491 42.03 -12.32 -12.13
N ALA A 492 42.96 -12.92 -12.89
CA ALA A 492 43.57 -12.30 -14.05
C ALA A 492 42.51 -11.95 -15.11
N GLY A 493 42.47 -10.68 -15.55
CA GLY A 493 41.47 -10.20 -16.51
C GLY A 493 40.02 -10.20 -15.97
N VAL A 494 39.86 -10.12 -14.65
CA VAL A 494 38.57 -9.87 -13.99
C VAL A 494 38.53 -8.40 -13.59
N ALA A 495 37.54 -7.65 -14.11
CA ALA A 495 37.41 -6.23 -13.80
C ALA A 495 37.09 -6.00 -12.31
N PRO A 496 37.59 -4.92 -11.69
CA PRO A 496 37.19 -4.52 -10.34
C PRO A 496 35.70 -4.19 -10.27
N GLY A 497 35.11 -4.35 -9.08
CA GLY A 497 33.73 -4.00 -8.77
C GLY A 497 33.00 -5.06 -7.95
N ASN A 498 31.68 -4.91 -7.88
CA ASN A 498 30.81 -5.89 -7.20
C ASN A 498 30.79 -7.22 -7.98
N ALA A 499 30.78 -8.33 -7.24
CA ALA A 499 30.62 -9.67 -7.78
C ALA A 499 29.83 -10.55 -6.79
N THR A 500 29.36 -11.69 -7.27
CA THR A 500 28.61 -12.67 -6.48
C THR A 500 29.38 -13.99 -6.51
N LEU A 501 29.81 -14.46 -5.34
CA LEU A 501 30.26 -15.83 -5.18
C LEU A 501 29.02 -16.72 -5.09
N ARG A 502 28.67 -17.37 -6.20
CA ARG A 502 27.59 -18.34 -6.28
C ARG A 502 28.13 -19.71 -5.89
N MET A 503 27.56 -20.27 -4.83
CA MET A 503 27.81 -21.65 -4.39
C MET A 503 26.53 -22.47 -4.53
N THR A 504 26.65 -23.69 -5.04
CA THR A 504 25.52 -24.61 -5.24
C THR A 504 25.83 -25.92 -4.54
N LEU A 505 25.03 -26.32 -3.56
CA LEU A 505 25.10 -27.62 -2.88
C LEU A 505 23.97 -28.53 -3.34
N LYS A 506 24.29 -29.57 -4.10
CA LYS A 506 23.37 -30.64 -4.50
C LYS A 506 23.39 -31.71 -3.42
N VAL A 507 22.25 -32.13 -2.91
CA VAL A 507 22.13 -33.20 -1.90
C VAL A 507 21.19 -34.28 -2.42
N THR A 508 21.44 -35.53 -2.06
CA THR A 508 20.51 -36.65 -2.28
C THR A 508 20.45 -37.43 -0.98
N THR A 509 19.26 -37.79 -0.49
CA THR A 509 19.14 -38.58 0.74
C THR A 509 19.71 -39.99 0.57
N ALA A 510 19.97 -40.70 1.67
CA ALA A 510 20.36 -42.10 1.63
C ALA A 510 19.22 -42.97 1.06
N PRO A 511 19.51 -43.99 0.23
CA PRO A 511 18.50 -44.96 -0.20
C PRO A 511 17.97 -45.77 0.99
N ALA A 512 16.67 -46.05 0.99
CA ALA A 512 16.00 -46.77 2.07
C ALA A 512 15.24 -47.98 1.53
N ARG A 513 14.93 -48.95 2.41
CA ARG A 513 14.04 -50.07 2.06
C ARG A 513 12.59 -49.68 2.35
N ASP A 514 11.68 -49.99 1.44
CA ASP A 514 10.25 -49.92 1.72
C ASP A 514 9.78 -51.19 2.46
N ARG A 515 8.49 -51.22 2.83
CA ARG A 515 7.88 -52.32 3.60
C ARG A 515 7.95 -53.70 2.91
N THR A 516 8.17 -53.75 1.60
CA THR A 516 8.37 -55.01 0.85
C THR A 516 9.82 -55.50 0.90
N GLY A 517 10.72 -54.75 1.52
CA GLY A 517 12.16 -54.96 1.49
C GLY A 517 12.85 -54.39 0.24
N THR A 518 12.08 -53.85 -0.71
CA THR A 518 12.59 -53.27 -1.97
C THR A 518 13.39 -52.01 -1.65
N MET A 519 14.59 -51.88 -2.23
CA MET A 519 15.42 -50.69 -2.07
C MET A 519 14.89 -49.58 -2.98
N VAL A 520 14.44 -48.49 -2.37
CA VAL A 520 14.04 -47.25 -3.04
C VAL A 520 15.25 -46.32 -3.07
N ALA A 521 15.51 -45.72 -4.23
CA ALA A 521 16.59 -44.75 -4.39
C ALA A 521 16.36 -43.55 -3.47
N GLY A 522 17.47 -42.99 -2.96
CA GLY A 522 17.42 -41.76 -2.18
C GLY A 522 16.88 -40.59 -3.00
N THR A 523 16.18 -39.67 -2.34
CA THR A 523 15.53 -38.55 -2.99
C THR A 523 16.56 -37.48 -3.34
N VAL A 524 16.59 -37.05 -4.60
CA VAL A 524 17.37 -35.88 -5.00
C VAL A 524 16.70 -34.65 -4.41
N LEU A 525 17.42 -33.96 -3.53
CA LEU A 525 16.95 -32.71 -2.93
C LEU A 525 17.27 -31.55 -3.87
N SER A 526 16.46 -30.50 -3.79
CA SER A 526 16.65 -29.30 -4.59
C SER A 526 17.99 -28.62 -4.27
N PRO A 527 18.79 -28.23 -5.28
CA PRO A 527 20.11 -27.65 -5.05
C PRO A 527 20.04 -26.36 -4.24
N GLN A 528 20.79 -26.31 -3.14
CA GLN A 528 20.82 -25.14 -2.25
C GLN A 528 21.82 -24.13 -2.82
N ASN A 529 21.30 -23.02 -3.33
CA ASN A 529 22.09 -21.95 -3.94
C ASN A 529 22.30 -20.80 -2.95
N VAL A 530 23.55 -20.37 -2.78
CA VAL A 530 23.94 -19.23 -1.95
C VAL A 530 24.75 -18.24 -2.80
N ASP A 531 24.15 -17.09 -3.08
CA ASP A 531 24.72 -15.99 -3.86
C ASP A 531 25.40 -14.95 -2.95
N LEU A 532 26.59 -15.26 -2.45
CA LEU A 532 27.29 -14.42 -1.48
C LEU A 532 27.85 -13.15 -2.14
N PRO A 533 27.44 -11.93 -1.72
CA PRO A 533 28.01 -10.70 -2.25
C PRO A 533 29.46 -10.54 -1.82
N VAL A 534 30.34 -10.24 -2.79
CA VAL A 534 31.77 -9.99 -2.61
C VAL A 534 32.21 -8.81 -3.50
N THR A 535 33.35 -8.20 -3.18
CA THR A 535 33.92 -7.13 -3.99
C THR A 535 35.28 -7.57 -4.51
N VAL A 536 35.44 -7.56 -5.84
CA VAL A 536 36.75 -7.63 -6.47
C VAL A 536 37.33 -6.22 -6.40
N SER A 537 38.28 -6.01 -5.50
CA SER A 537 38.97 -4.74 -5.38
C SER A 537 39.77 -4.43 -6.64
N ALA A 538 40.11 -3.15 -6.83
CA ALA A 538 41.15 -2.77 -7.79
C ALA A 538 42.48 -3.49 -7.43
N PRO A 539 43.44 -3.58 -8.37
CA PRO A 539 44.73 -4.20 -8.08
C PRO A 539 45.40 -3.55 -6.85
N VAL A 540 46.27 -4.29 -6.16
CA VAL A 540 46.96 -3.76 -4.97
C VAL A 540 47.69 -2.45 -5.31
N GLY A 541 47.49 -1.41 -4.49
CA GLY A 541 48.02 -0.05 -4.71
C GLY A 541 47.08 0.93 -5.42
N TYR A 542 45.87 0.51 -5.79
CA TYR A 542 44.82 1.37 -6.35
C TYR A 542 43.79 1.77 -5.28
N PRO A 543 43.05 2.88 -5.47
CA PRO A 543 42.00 3.29 -4.56
C PRO A 543 40.78 2.36 -4.68
N GLN A 544 40.07 2.18 -3.57
CA GLN A 544 38.79 1.48 -3.54
C GLN A 544 37.64 2.48 -3.74
N LEU A 545 36.59 2.07 -4.44
CA LEU A 545 35.38 2.86 -4.69
C LEU A 545 34.19 2.32 -3.89
N GLY A 546 33.23 3.19 -3.59
CA GLY A 546 31.89 2.81 -3.15
C GLY A 546 31.17 1.93 -4.19
N SER A 547 30.25 1.09 -3.72
CA SER A 547 29.57 0.08 -4.52
C SER A 547 28.48 0.62 -5.46
N SER A 548 27.99 1.84 -5.21
CA SER A 548 26.98 2.55 -6.01
C SER A 548 26.98 4.06 -5.71
N ILE A 549 26.26 4.83 -6.54
CA ILE A 549 25.94 6.24 -6.29
C ILE A 549 24.42 6.37 -6.16
N ASP A 550 23.96 6.93 -5.04
CA ASP A 550 22.58 7.39 -4.90
C ASP A 550 22.54 8.91 -5.06
N PHE A 551 21.80 9.39 -6.05
CA PHE A 551 21.54 10.82 -6.26
C PHE A 551 20.35 11.32 -5.42
N GLY A 552 19.60 10.42 -4.78
CA GLY A 552 18.42 10.74 -3.98
C GLY A 552 17.17 10.95 -4.84
N ARG A 553 16.37 11.95 -4.46
CA ARG A 553 15.06 12.23 -5.07
C ARG A 553 14.99 13.64 -5.64
N LEU A 554 14.45 13.76 -6.85
CA LEU A 554 14.11 15.03 -7.49
C LEU A 554 12.60 15.15 -7.65
N ASP A 555 12.04 16.28 -7.24
CA ASP A 555 10.66 16.67 -7.54
C ASP A 555 10.68 17.71 -8.67
N GLY A 556 10.18 17.32 -9.85
CA GLY A 556 10.24 18.09 -11.09
C GLY A 556 11.50 17.84 -11.93
N ALA A 557 11.86 18.81 -12.77
CA ALA A 557 13.08 18.80 -13.60
C ALA A 557 14.22 19.59 -12.93
N GLY A 558 15.48 19.26 -13.24
CA GLY A 558 16.63 19.92 -12.62
C GLY A 558 17.86 19.02 -12.49
N SER A 559 18.67 19.24 -11.47
CA SER A 559 19.90 18.49 -11.23
C SER A 559 20.03 18.00 -9.78
N LEU A 560 20.46 16.76 -9.61
CA LEU A 560 20.82 16.16 -8.32
C LEU A 560 22.34 16.02 -8.22
N THR A 561 22.91 16.22 -7.03
CA THR A 561 24.33 15.95 -6.76
C THR A 561 24.45 14.73 -5.86
N GLY A 562 25.17 13.71 -6.33
CA GLY A 562 25.56 12.54 -5.57
C GLY A 562 27.06 12.53 -5.32
N ALA A 563 27.54 11.69 -4.40
CA ALA A 563 28.95 11.56 -4.09
C ALA A 563 29.36 10.08 -4.08
N LEU A 564 30.33 9.72 -4.92
CA LEU A 564 30.95 8.40 -4.86
C LEU A 564 32.03 8.40 -3.78
N ALA A 565 31.85 7.57 -2.75
CA ALA A 565 32.88 7.36 -1.72
C ALA A 565 34.15 6.73 -2.31
N ILE A 566 35.31 7.15 -1.82
CA ILE A 566 36.63 6.66 -2.19
C ILE A 566 37.40 6.32 -0.92
N THR A 567 38.18 5.24 -0.93
CA THR A 567 39.23 4.96 0.06
C THR A 567 40.58 4.89 -0.66
N GLY A 568 41.57 5.64 -0.20
CA GLY A 568 42.90 5.70 -0.81
C GLY A 568 43.78 4.49 -0.47
N PRO A 569 45.02 4.44 -1.01
CA PRO A 569 45.68 5.50 -1.76
C PRO A 569 45.27 5.54 -3.24
N GLY A 570 45.15 6.72 -3.83
CA GLY A 570 44.91 6.82 -5.28
C GLY A 570 44.41 8.15 -5.83
N CYS A 571 44.16 8.15 -7.14
CA CYS A 571 43.64 9.25 -7.96
C CYS A 571 42.41 8.73 -8.72
N VAL A 572 41.27 9.41 -8.57
CA VAL A 572 39.95 8.97 -9.09
C VAL A 572 39.27 10.09 -9.88
N TRP A 573 38.72 9.78 -11.05
CA TRP A 573 37.97 10.72 -11.89
C TRP A 573 36.90 10.02 -12.74
N MET A 574 35.87 10.76 -13.18
CA MET A 574 34.87 10.25 -14.13
C MET A 574 35.48 10.18 -15.54
N ASN A 575 35.21 9.12 -16.31
CA ASN A 575 35.70 9.03 -17.69
C ASN A 575 34.88 9.91 -18.65
N SER A 576 35.33 11.15 -18.90
CA SER A 576 34.72 12.08 -19.87
C SER A 576 34.62 11.54 -21.31
N SER A 577 35.46 10.56 -21.69
CA SER A 577 35.42 9.93 -23.02
C SER A 577 34.39 8.80 -23.16
N THR A 578 33.67 8.45 -22.08
CA THR A 578 32.65 7.40 -22.08
C THR A 578 31.43 7.87 -21.30
N PRO A 579 30.40 8.41 -21.99
CA PRO A 579 29.18 8.88 -21.35
C PRO A 579 28.52 7.82 -20.46
N ALA A 580 27.85 8.27 -19.40
CA ALA A 580 27.13 7.37 -18.51
C ALA A 580 26.07 6.56 -19.28
N LYS A 581 26.07 5.24 -19.08
CA LYS A 581 25.11 4.32 -19.70
C LYS A 581 23.82 4.33 -18.88
N ILE A 582 22.77 4.96 -19.43
CA ILE A 582 21.42 4.86 -18.87
C ILE A 582 20.89 3.45 -19.15
N LEU A 583 20.38 2.78 -18.12
CA LEU A 583 19.76 1.44 -18.22
C LEU A 583 18.24 1.55 -18.25
N ALA A 584 17.67 2.48 -17.48
CA ALA A 584 16.25 2.78 -17.52
C ALA A 584 15.97 4.20 -17.02
N SER A 585 14.93 4.85 -17.54
CA SER A 585 14.57 6.23 -17.17
C SER A 585 13.14 6.57 -17.61
N PRO A 586 12.33 7.24 -16.76
CA PRO A 586 11.00 7.71 -17.16
C PRO A 586 11.07 8.95 -18.07
N VAL A 587 12.22 9.64 -18.13
CA VAL A 587 12.51 10.79 -19.01
C VAL A 587 13.59 10.47 -20.04
N ASP A 588 13.58 11.19 -21.17
CA ASP A 588 14.56 11.01 -22.22
C ASP A 588 15.90 11.70 -21.87
N ASN A 589 17.01 11.08 -22.26
CA ASN A 589 18.37 11.65 -22.21
C ASN A 589 18.84 12.31 -20.88
N PRO A 590 18.66 11.68 -19.70
CA PRO A 590 19.35 12.14 -18.50
C PRO A 590 20.87 11.99 -18.65
N THR A 591 21.66 12.90 -18.07
CA THR A 591 23.13 12.92 -18.19
C THR A 591 23.82 12.99 -16.84
N VAL A 592 25.00 12.39 -16.71
CA VAL A 592 25.83 12.45 -15.50
C VAL A 592 27.15 13.13 -15.82
N THR A 593 27.57 14.08 -14.97
CA THR A 593 28.81 14.85 -15.10
C THR A 593 29.58 14.89 -13.78
N SER A 594 30.84 15.33 -13.81
CA SER A 594 31.66 15.61 -12.63
C SER A 594 32.61 16.78 -12.90
N GLY A 595 32.99 17.52 -11.87
CA GLY A 595 34.10 18.50 -11.95
C GLY A 595 35.50 17.86 -11.94
N SER A 596 35.57 16.54 -11.70
CA SER A 596 36.78 15.72 -11.74
C SER A 596 36.61 14.64 -12.80
N ASP A 597 36.88 14.99 -14.04
CA ASP A 597 36.56 14.25 -15.28
C ASP A 597 37.79 13.88 -16.13
N ALA A 598 39.00 14.17 -15.63
CA ALA A 598 40.28 13.82 -16.23
C ALA A 598 41.34 13.49 -15.15
N LYS A 599 42.47 12.91 -15.59
CA LYS A 599 43.59 12.59 -14.68
C LYS A 599 44.24 13.83 -14.04
N SER A 600 44.12 15.00 -14.68
CA SER A 600 44.69 16.27 -14.21
C SER A 600 43.93 16.91 -13.04
N ASN A 601 42.60 16.74 -12.99
CA ASN A 601 41.69 17.25 -11.95
C ASN A 601 41.12 16.12 -11.07
N CYS A 602 41.76 14.96 -11.02
CA CYS A 602 41.30 13.82 -10.23
C CYS A 602 41.28 14.10 -8.72
N VAL A 603 40.35 13.46 -8.02
CA VAL A 603 40.32 13.42 -6.56
C VAL A 603 41.46 12.52 -6.08
N LYS A 604 42.43 13.11 -5.38
CA LYS A 604 43.56 12.39 -4.77
C LYS A 604 43.25 12.07 -3.31
N VAL A 605 43.45 10.82 -2.91
CA VAL A 605 43.23 10.33 -1.55
C VAL A 605 44.49 9.61 -1.07
N ALA A 606 44.96 9.91 0.14
CA ALA A 606 46.14 9.29 0.73
C ALA A 606 45.82 7.87 1.25
N ASP A 607 46.87 7.10 1.57
CA ASP A 607 46.72 5.74 2.12
C ASP A 607 45.89 5.75 3.42
N GLY A 608 44.97 4.80 3.55
CA GLY A 608 44.02 4.68 4.66
C GLY A 608 43.01 5.83 4.82
N GLN A 609 43.07 6.89 4.03
CA GLN A 609 42.11 8.01 4.09
C GLN A 609 40.90 7.77 3.19
N THR A 610 39.81 8.47 3.49
CA THR A 610 38.60 8.48 2.65
C THR A 610 38.43 9.83 1.95
N GLY A 611 37.77 9.80 0.79
CA GLY A 611 37.43 10.97 -0.02
C GLY A 611 36.11 10.76 -0.75
N GLN A 612 35.70 11.75 -1.55
CA GLN A 612 34.46 11.70 -2.33
C GLN A 612 34.67 12.29 -3.72
N LEU A 613 34.16 11.61 -4.76
CA LEU A 613 34.02 12.16 -6.10
C LEU A 613 32.59 12.69 -6.28
N PRO A 614 32.38 14.02 -6.33
CA PRO A 614 31.07 14.60 -6.58
C PRO A 614 30.67 14.36 -8.04
N LEU A 615 29.42 13.96 -8.24
CA LEU A 615 28.79 13.70 -9.53
C LEU A 615 27.45 14.45 -9.58
N THR A 616 27.08 14.96 -10.75
CA THR A 616 25.81 15.67 -10.95
C THR A 616 24.99 14.94 -12.02
N LEU A 617 23.77 14.51 -11.66
CA LEU A 617 22.78 13.96 -12.57
C LEU A 617 21.84 15.09 -13.01
N SER A 618 21.77 15.35 -14.31
CA SER A 618 20.86 16.32 -14.93
C SER A 618 19.66 15.62 -15.56
N VAL A 619 18.46 16.09 -15.21
CA VAL A 619 17.17 15.49 -15.54
C VAL A 619 16.34 16.54 -16.31
N PRO A 620 16.12 16.39 -17.62
CA PRO A 620 15.60 17.46 -18.48
C PRO A 620 14.08 17.66 -18.44
N GLY A 621 13.31 16.80 -17.76
CA GLY A 621 11.85 16.88 -17.73
C GLY A 621 11.24 16.25 -16.47
N GLU A 622 9.93 16.42 -16.30
CA GLU A 622 9.20 15.89 -15.13
C GLU A 622 8.54 14.55 -15.44
N ALA A 623 8.82 13.53 -14.63
CA ALA A 623 8.11 12.26 -14.66
C ALA A 623 8.13 11.57 -13.29
N ASN A 624 7.27 10.57 -13.12
CA ASN A 624 7.35 9.64 -11.98
C ASN A 624 8.15 8.40 -12.40
N GLY A 625 9.08 7.94 -11.56
CA GLY A 625 9.82 6.70 -11.80
C GLY A 625 11.24 6.73 -11.23
N THR A 626 12.14 5.90 -11.78
CA THR A 626 13.53 5.80 -11.33
C THR A 626 14.49 5.86 -12.52
N VAL A 627 15.54 6.67 -12.40
CA VAL A 627 16.67 6.66 -13.34
C VAL A 627 17.72 5.70 -12.79
N ASN A 628 18.02 4.64 -13.54
CA ASN A 628 19.07 3.68 -13.21
C ASN A 628 20.12 3.68 -14.33
N GLY A 629 21.40 3.61 -13.98
CA GLY A 629 22.49 3.61 -14.95
C GLY A 629 23.82 3.14 -14.41
N LYS A 630 24.86 3.28 -15.22
CA LYS A 630 26.28 3.06 -14.86
C LYS A 630 27.13 4.24 -15.33
N VAL A 631 28.08 4.66 -14.51
CA VAL A 631 29.10 5.66 -14.87
C VAL A 631 30.47 5.00 -14.84
N SER A 632 31.30 5.26 -15.86
CA SER A 632 32.65 4.72 -15.93
C SER A 632 33.60 5.62 -15.13
N ILE A 633 34.20 5.08 -14.07
CA ILE A 633 35.11 5.77 -13.17
C ILE A 633 36.53 5.23 -13.38
N MET A 634 37.48 6.13 -13.60
CA MET A 634 38.89 5.78 -13.73
C MET A 634 39.57 5.83 -12.35
N VAL A 635 40.35 4.79 -12.05
CA VAL A 635 41.18 4.69 -10.85
C VAL A 635 42.65 4.49 -11.24
N ALA A 636 43.57 5.18 -10.54
CA ALA A 636 45.01 5.01 -10.73
C ALA A 636 45.79 5.19 -9.42
N PRO A 637 46.96 4.54 -9.25
CA PRO A 637 47.88 4.83 -8.16
C PRO A 637 48.40 6.28 -8.22
N THR A 638 48.69 6.88 -7.06
CA THR A 638 49.23 8.25 -6.97
C THR A 638 50.68 8.38 -7.42
N ASP A 639 51.46 7.29 -7.39
CA ASP A 639 52.86 7.23 -7.78
C ASP A 639 53.08 7.01 -9.28
N GLY A 640 52.01 6.70 -10.04
CA GLY A 640 52.09 6.39 -11.46
C GLY A 640 52.70 5.02 -11.79
N SER A 641 52.83 4.13 -10.80
CA SER A 641 53.41 2.78 -10.96
C SER A 641 52.67 1.86 -11.94
N ALA A 642 51.39 2.14 -12.22
CA ALA A 642 50.56 1.34 -13.11
C ALA A 642 49.55 2.19 -13.92
N ALA A 643 49.00 1.58 -14.98
CA ALA A 643 48.07 2.24 -15.91
C ALA A 643 46.67 2.42 -15.31
N PRO A 644 45.94 3.51 -15.62
CA PRO A 644 44.58 3.70 -15.13
C PRO A 644 43.63 2.55 -15.51
N VAL A 645 42.79 2.13 -14.55
CA VAL A 645 41.77 1.08 -14.74
C VAL A 645 40.38 1.72 -14.72
N ALA A 646 39.51 1.31 -15.63
CA ALA A 646 38.11 1.71 -15.65
C ALA A 646 37.26 0.78 -14.78
N VAL A 647 36.35 1.35 -13.99
CA VAL A 647 35.40 0.65 -13.11
C VAL A 647 34.01 1.23 -13.33
N ASP A 648 33.07 0.38 -13.74
CA ASP A 648 31.68 0.79 -13.93
C ASP A 648 30.94 0.80 -12.58
N VAL A 649 30.58 2.00 -12.11
CA VAL A 649 29.83 2.18 -10.87
C VAL A 649 28.34 2.38 -11.19
N PRO A 650 27.42 1.57 -10.62
CA PRO A 650 25.99 1.75 -10.83
C PRO A 650 25.46 2.97 -10.07
N PHE A 651 24.42 3.61 -10.61
CA PHE A 651 23.74 4.71 -9.95
C PHE A 651 22.21 4.60 -10.02
N THR A 652 21.55 5.25 -9.06
CA THR A 652 20.08 5.34 -8.93
C THR A 652 19.66 6.78 -8.62
N ALA A 653 18.47 7.16 -9.09
CA ALA A 653 17.77 8.38 -8.68
C ALA A 653 16.25 8.15 -8.74
N SER A 654 15.49 8.77 -7.84
CA SER A 654 14.02 8.74 -7.85
C SER A 654 13.46 10.06 -8.37
N LEU A 655 12.51 10.00 -9.31
CA LEU A 655 11.84 11.16 -9.88
C LEU A 655 10.37 11.18 -9.54
N SER A 656 9.85 12.37 -9.25
CA SER A 656 8.40 12.63 -9.13
C SER A 656 8.00 13.91 -9.83
N LYS A 657 6.79 13.94 -10.40
CA LYS A 657 6.15 15.17 -10.85
C LYS A 657 5.94 16.11 -9.65
N LYS A 658 6.10 17.41 -9.87
CA LYS A 658 5.75 18.42 -8.86
C LYS A 658 4.22 18.45 -8.69
N LEU A 659 3.74 18.54 -7.45
CA LEU A 659 2.30 18.63 -7.19
C LEU A 659 1.76 19.99 -7.68
N ASP A 660 0.65 19.99 -8.43
CA ASP A 660 -0.05 21.22 -8.83
C ASP A 660 -0.86 21.77 -7.63
N VAL A 661 -0.13 22.45 -6.75
CA VAL A 661 -0.65 23.02 -5.49
C VAL A 661 -1.74 24.07 -5.76
N GLU A 662 -1.70 24.78 -6.89
CA GLU A 662 -2.67 25.83 -7.22
C GLU A 662 -4.06 25.23 -7.45
N ARG A 663 -4.15 24.12 -8.20
CA ARG A 663 -5.43 23.40 -8.39
C ARG A 663 -5.94 22.76 -7.09
N ALA A 664 -5.04 22.18 -6.30
CA ALA A 664 -5.41 21.53 -5.04
C ALA A 664 -5.97 22.53 -4.01
N ILE A 665 -5.32 23.70 -3.85
CA ILE A 665 -5.81 24.78 -3.00
C ILE A 665 -7.11 25.35 -3.56
N GLY A 666 -7.23 25.56 -4.87
CA GLY A 666 -8.45 26.05 -5.51
C GLY A 666 -9.66 25.16 -5.20
N ALA A 667 -9.53 23.84 -5.36
CA ALA A 667 -10.58 22.88 -5.04
C ALA A 667 -10.94 22.88 -3.54
N PHE A 668 -9.94 22.94 -2.65
CA PHE A 668 -10.16 23.01 -1.20
C PHE A 668 -10.90 24.29 -0.77
N VAL A 669 -10.52 25.45 -1.31
CA VAL A 669 -11.19 26.73 -1.03
C VAL A 669 -12.63 26.73 -1.53
N ILE A 670 -12.89 26.19 -2.72
CA ILE A 670 -14.25 26.03 -3.25
C ILE A 670 -15.10 25.13 -2.34
N ALA A 671 -14.56 23.98 -1.90
CA ALA A 671 -15.26 23.08 -0.99
C ALA A 671 -15.53 23.73 0.39
N LEU A 672 -14.57 24.48 0.93
CA LEU A 672 -14.67 25.19 2.20
C LEU A 672 -15.74 26.30 2.17
N ILE A 673 -15.94 26.96 1.02
CA ILE A 673 -16.99 27.96 0.83
C ILE A 673 -18.36 27.31 0.60
N LEU A 674 -18.45 26.29 -0.26
CA LEU A 674 -19.73 25.65 -0.60
C LEU A 674 -20.32 24.83 0.57
N GLY A 675 -19.48 24.18 1.36
CA GLY A 675 -19.87 23.35 2.51
C GLY A 675 -20.85 24.03 3.49
N PRO A 676 -20.53 25.21 4.04
CA PRO A 676 -21.45 25.95 4.92
C PRO A 676 -22.53 26.74 4.15
N LEU A 677 -22.25 27.18 2.92
CA LEU A 677 -23.14 28.09 2.18
C LEU A 677 -24.39 27.36 1.62
N ILE A 678 -24.26 26.09 1.23
CA ILE A 678 -25.39 25.26 0.76
C ILE A 678 -26.45 25.05 1.86
N PRO A 679 -26.12 24.58 3.09
CA PRO A 679 -27.08 24.50 4.20
C PRO A 679 -27.75 25.84 4.55
N LEU A 680 -26.99 26.94 4.53
CA LEU A 680 -27.54 28.27 4.81
C LEU A 680 -28.56 28.73 3.76
N LEU A 681 -28.29 28.48 2.46
CA LEU A 681 -29.25 28.73 1.38
C LEU A 681 -30.51 27.86 1.53
N LEU A 682 -30.36 26.57 1.88
CA LEU A 682 -31.50 25.67 2.11
C LEU A 682 -32.36 26.12 3.29
N LEU A 683 -31.75 26.53 4.41
CA LEU A 683 -32.47 27.10 5.56
C LEU A 683 -33.21 28.38 5.18
N TYR A 684 -32.58 29.28 4.43
CA TYR A 684 -33.22 30.52 3.99
C TYR A 684 -34.36 30.26 2.99
N LEU A 685 -34.23 29.25 2.13
CA LEU A 685 -35.31 28.80 1.23
C LEU A 685 -36.51 28.24 2.00
N VAL A 686 -36.29 27.38 3.01
CA VAL A 686 -37.35 26.85 3.89
C VAL A 686 -38.02 27.98 4.68
N LYS A 687 -37.23 28.94 5.19
CA LYS A 687 -37.74 30.13 5.89
C LYS A 687 -38.55 31.05 4.98
N TRP A 688 -38.12 31.22 3.73
CA TRP A 688 -38.87 31.92 2.68
C TRP A 688 -40.20 31.22 2.42
N LEU A 689 -40.21 29.90 2.19
CA LEU A 689 -41.43 29.12 1.93
C LEU A 689 -42.45 29.25 3.06
N SER A 690 -42.00 29.11 4.32
CA SER A 690 -42.85 29.08 5.53
C SER A 690 -43.31 30.44 6.06
N SER A 691 -42.57 31.52 5.81
CA SER A 691 -42.94 32.86 6.31
C SER A 691 -44.08 33.46 5.48
N ARG A 692 -45.31 33.23 5.93
CA ARG A 692 -46.57 33.75 5.39
C ARG A 692 -47.57 34.01 6.52
N ILE A 693 -48.50 34.94 6.32
CA ILE A 693 -49.64 35.15 7.20
C ILE A 693 -50.61 33.97 7.01
N PRO A 694 -51.08 33.29 8.08
CA PRO A 694 -51.98 32.14 7.95
C PRO A 694 -53.29 32.49 7.26
N ALA A 695 -53.78 31.59 6.38
CA ALA A 695 -55.09 31.68 5.73
C ALA A 695 -56.23 31.43 6.74
N LYS A 696 -56.49 32.42 7.58
CA LYS A 696 -57.60 32.45 8.54
C LYS A 696 -58.33 33.78 8.41
N ALA A 697 -59.66 33.72 8.43
CA ALA A 697 -60.50 34.91 8.37
C ALA A 697 -60.13 35.92 9.47
N LEU A 698 -59.89 37.17 9.06
CA LEU A 698 -59.45 38.27 9.90
C LEU A 698 -60.44 39.42 9.78
N ARG A 699 -60.70 40.09 10.91
CA ARG A 699 -61.44 41.35 11.00
C ARG A 699 -60.49 42.43 11.47
N SER A 700 -60.61 43.63 10.90
CA SER A 700 -59.80 44.78 11.31
C SER A 700 -60.67 46.00 11.57
N GLU A 701 -60.43 46.67 12.70
CA GLU A 701 -61.04 47.97 13.02
C GLU A 701 -59.94 49.00 13.27
N GLN A 702 -60.12 50.22 12.74
CA GLN A 702 -59.21 51.34 12.96
C GLN A 702 -59.91 52.37 13.86
N ILE A 703 -59.49 52.44 15.12
CA ILE A 703 -60.17 53.22 16.18
C ILE A 703 -59.27 54.41 16.56
N ARG A 704 -59.77 55.63 16.38
CA ARG A 704 -59.09 56.84 16.86
C ARG A 704 -59.25 56.97 18.37
N VAL A 705 -58.15 57.26 19.06
CA VAL A 705 -58.08 57.42 20.52
C VAL A 705 -57.28 58.66 20.90
N GLN A 706 -57.54 59.17 22.10
CA GLN A 706 -56.78 60.24 22.75
C GLN A 706 -56.28 59.75 24.11
N VAL A 707 -55.08 60.12 24.50
CA VAL A 707 -54.46 59.74 25.78
C VAL A 707 -54.47 60.93 26.73
N ASN A 708 -55.33 60.87 27.74
CA ASN A 708 -55.37 61.89 28.80
C ASN A 708 -54.75 61.32 30.09
N GLY A 709 -53.50 61.72 30.36
CA GLY A 709 -52.70 61.15 31.45
C GLY A 709 -52.45 59.66 31.23
N SER A 710 -52.93 58.83 32.16
CA SER A 710 -52.86 57.36 32.08
C SER A 710 -54.09 56.71 31.44
N THR A 711 -55.09 57.48 31.00
CA THR A 711 -56.38 56.95 30.52
C THR A 711 -56.48 57.07 29.00
N VAL A 712 -56.80 55.95 28.33
CA VAL A 712 -57.11 55.95 26.90
C VAL A 712 -58.59 56.28 26.71
N LEU A 713 -58.87 57.30 25.90
CA LEU A 713 -60.21 57.77 25.60
C LEU A 713 -60.57 57.51 24.14
N ARG A 714 -61.83 57.13 23.90
CA ARG A 714 -62.47 57.03 22.58
C ARG A 714 -63.74 57.86 22.62
N ASP A 715 -63.87 58.82 21.71
CA ASP A 715 -65.00 59.75 21.64
C ASP A 715 -65.32 60.46 22.99
N GLY A 716 -64.29 60.71 23.82
CA GLY A 716 -64.41 61.34 25.15
C GLY A 716 -64.75 60.40 26.32
N ALA A 717 -65.04 59.11 26.07
CA ALA A 717 -65.27 58.10 27.09
C ALA A 717 -64.06 57.15 27.22
N PRO A 718 -63.87 56.39 28.34
CA PRO A 718 -62.84 55.36 28.44
C PRO A 718 -62.91 54.36 27.27
N PHE A 719 -61.74 53.94 26.78
CA PHE A 719 -61.66 53.04 25.62
C PHE A 719 -62.31 51.68 25.93
N ALA A 720 -63.33 51.33 25.14
CA ALA A 720 -63.93 50.01 25.09
C ALA A 720 -64.23 49.61 23.63
N LEU A 721 -64.21 48.30 23.36
CA LEU A 721 -64.67 47.71 22.11
C LEU A 721 -66.20 47.61 22.12
N ARG A 722 -66.85 48.15 21.10
CA ARG A 722 -68.30 48.14 20.91
C ARG A 722 -68.71 46.89 20.13
N ASP A 723 -69.93 46.40 20.31
CA ASP A 723 -70.42 45.18 19.64
C ASP A 723 -70.45 45.29 18.10
N ASN A 724 -70.50 46.51 17.57
CA ASN A 724 -70.44 46.81 16.13
C ASN A 724 -69.02 47.09 15.60
N ASP A 725 -67.99 47.08 16.43
CA ASP A 725 -66.60 47.07 15.97
C ASP A 725 -66.22 45.67 15.44
N LEU A 726 -65.20 45.60 14.57
CA LEU A 726 -64.68 44.33 14.04
C LEU A 726 -65.74 43.55 13.21
N VAL A 727 -66.66 44.27 12.57
CA VAL A 727 -67.60 43.72 11.57
C VAL A 727 -66.98 43.65 10.17
N ARG A 728 -65.94 44.45 9.89
CA ARG A 728 -65.25 44.49 8.60
C ARG A 728 -64.27 43.33 8.45
N MET A 729 -64.54 42.46 7.48
CA MET A 729 -63.65 41.37 7.09
C MET A 729 -62.52 41.87 6.19
N VAL A 730 -61.29 41.40 6.42
CA VAL A 730 -60.11 41.74 5.61
C VAL A 730 -60.04 40.81 4.39
N PRO A 731 -60.05 41.34 3.14
CA PRO A 731 -59.92 40.53 1.93
C PRO A 731 -58.48 40.01 1.73
N GLY A 732 -58.32 38.95 0.92
CA GLY A 732 -57.01 38.40 0.54
C GLY A 732 -56.38 37.41 1.52
N LEU A 733 -57.21 36.72 2.33
CA LEU A 733 -56.80 35.67 3.28
C LEU A 733 -57.42 34.29 2.98
N ASP A 734 -57.91 34.10 1.76
CA ASP A 734 -58.31 32.83 1.16
C ASP A 734 -57.14 31.86 0.98
N ALA A 735 -55.91 32.37 0.84
CA ALA A 735 -54.67 31.61 0.84
C ALA A 735 -53.59 32.30 1.72
N PRO A 736 -52.50 31.61 2.12
CA PRO A 736 -51.48 32.20 2.99
C PRO A 736 -50.74 33.36 2.33
N ALA A 737 -51.03 34.58 2.78
CA ALA A 737 -50.59 35.82 2.14
C ALA A 737 -49.23 36.32 2.67
N ARG A 738 -48.50 37.10 1.86
CA ARG A 738 -47.30 37.84 2.32
C ARG A 738 -47.50 39.36 2.38
N ARG A 739 -48.63 39.85 1.87
CA ARG A 739 -49.05 41.25 1.94
C ARG A 739 -50.56 41.30 2.12
N LEU A 740 -51.03 42.19 2.99
CA LEU A 740 -52.45 42.53 3.15
C LEU A 740 -52.59 44.05 3.22
N ASP A 741 -53.78 44.55 2.90
CA ASP A 741 -54.16 45.96 3.06
C ASP A 741 -55.39 46.03 3.97
N LEU A 742 -55.34 46.91 4.96
CA LEU A 742 -56.40 47.10 5.97
C LEU A 742 -57.18 48.41 5.73
N GLY A 743 -57.18 48.92 4.49
CA GLY A 743 -57.76 50.20 4.13
C GLY A 743 -56.80 51.35 4.41
N GLY A 744 -55.65 51.34 3.74
CA GLY A 744 -54.62 52.37 3.86
C GLY A 744 -53.46 52.02 4.82
N VAL A 745 -53.53 50.85 5.47
CA VAL A 745 -52.44 50.29 6.29
C VAL A 745 -51.98 48.98 5.67
N ALA A 746 -50.73 48.93 5.23
CA ALA A 746 -50.15 47.79 4.55
C ALA A 746 -49.38 46.89 5.53
N LEU A 747 -49.84 45.64 5.67
CA LEU A 747 -49.11 44.55 6.33
C LEU A 747 -48.18 43.88 5.31
N LYS A 748 -46.89 43.73 5.60
CA LYS A 748 -45.90 43.06 4.74
C LYS A 748 -45.02 42.08 5.53
N VAL A 749 -44.93 40.83 5.07
CA VAL A 749 -44.05 39.82 5.67
C VAL A 749 -42.58 40.10 5.32
N HIS A 750 -41.72 40.09 6.35
CA HIS A 750 -40.27 40.22 6.27
C HIS A 750 -39.60 38.98 6.88
N LEU A 751 -38.47 38.57 6.32
CA LEU A 751 -37.74 37.36 6.74
C LEU A 751 -36.72 37.66 7.85
N GLY A 752 -36.12 38.85 7.85
CA GLY A 752 -34.97 39.17 8.68
C GLY A 752 -33.66 38.52 8.18
N LEU A 753 -32.52 39.03 8.66
CA LEU A 753 -31.19 38.61 8.20
C LEU A 753 -30.73 37.25 8.75
N ALA A 754 -31.22 36.86 9.93
CA ALA A 754 -30.86 35.57 10.52
C ALA A 754 -31.53 34.41 9.74
N PRO A 755 -30.81 33.33 9.39
CA PRO A 755 -31.39 32.14 8.76
C PRO A 755 -32.25 31.32 9.74
N PHE A 756 -32.02 31.48 11.04
CA PHE A 756 -32.78 30.86 12.11
C PHE A 756 -34.00 31.71 12.53
N GLY A 757 -35.01 31.08 13.13
CA GLY A 757 -36.25 31.73 13.57
C GLY A 757 -37.23 32.08 12.44
N THR A 758 -38.47 32.42 12.79
CA THR A 758 -39.54 32.77 11.84
C THR A 758 -39.35 34.17 11.24
N GLY A 759 -40.01 34.44 10.11
CA GLY A 759 -40.27 35.82 9.68
C GLY A 759 -41.22 36.56 10.65
N PHE A 760 -41.52 37.82 10.30
CA PHE A 760 -42.43 38.71 11.02
C PHE A 760 -43.21 39.58 10.03
N VAL A 761 -44.24 40.29 10.48
CA VAL A 761 -45.03 41.23 9.68
C VAL A 761 -44.71 42.66 10.10
N VAL A 762 -44.60 43.56 9.14
CA VAL A 762 -44.49 45.00 9.38
C VAL A 762 -45.80 45.65 8.93
N ALA A 763 -46.48 46.35 9.84
CA ALA A 763 -47.63 47.17 9.54
C ALA A 763 -47.17 48.63 9.36
N SER A 764 -47.42 49.16 8.17
CA SER A 764 -46.95 50.48 7.72
C SER A 764 -48.12 51.29 7.16
N ALA A 765 -48.17 52.58 7.49
CA ALA A 765 -49.16 53.52 6.96
C ALA A 765 -48.46 54.83 6.56
N SER A 766 -48.86 55.41 5.42
CA SER A 766 -48.16 56.57 4.88
C SER A 766 -48.26 57.77 5.83
N GLY A 767 -47.11 58.30 6.24
CA GLY A 767 -47.04 59.46 7.14
C GLY A 767 -47.23 59.16 8.63
N ALA A 768 -47.40 57.89 9.04
CA ALA A 768 -47.54 57.51 10.44
C ALA A 768 -46.37 56.66 10.93
N ALA A 769 -45.99 56.86 12.18
CA ALA A 769 -45.16 55.94 12.96
C ALA A 769 -46.05 54.89 13.65
N GLY A 770 -45.58 53.67 13.84
CA GLY A 770 -46.34 52.60 14.48
C GLY A 770 -45.54 51.72 15.43
N ALA A 771 -46.24 51.15 16.42
CA ALA A 771 -45.71 50.20 17.39
C ALA A 771 -46.74 49.08 17.69
N ALA A 772 -46.29 47.85 17.86
CA ALA A 772 -47.15 46.67 17.99
C ALA A 772 -47.26 46.11 19.41
N GLY A 773 -48.48 45.74 19.80
CA GLY A 773 -48.81 45.02 21.03
C GLY A 773 -48.36 45.68 22.33
N LYS A 774 -48.51 44.96 23.45
CA LYS A 774 -48.11 45.41 24.79
C LYS A 774 -46.61 45.74 24.95
N THR A 775 -45.76 45.22 24.07
CA THR A 775 -44.30 45.42 24.05
C THR A 775 -43.91 46.71 23.34
N GLY A 776 -44.73 47.24 22.43
CA GLY A 776 -44.39 48.41 21.62
C GLY A 776 -43.36 48.09 20.54
N ASP A 777 -43.43 46.89 19.94
CA ASP A 777 -42.43 46.42 18.97
C ASP A 777 -42.47 47.23 17.67
N THR A 778 -41.29 47.71 17.25
CA THR A 778 -41.08 48.56 16.06
C THR A 778 -40.05 47.96 15.11
N HIS A 779 -40.09 48.34 13.83
CA HIS A 779 -39.12 47.96 12.80
C HIS A 779 -38.81 49.12 11.86
N GLY A 780 -37.54 49.26 11.44
CA GLY A 780 -37.08 50.35 10.56
C GLY A 780 -36.55 51.57 11.31
N THR A 781 -35.92 52.49 10.58
CA THR A 781 -35.44 53.79 11.08
C THR A 781 -36.57 54.80 11.22
N THR A 782 -37.52 54.77 10.29
CA THR A 782 -38.90 55.23 10.53
C THR A 782 -39.62 54.07 11.23
N PRO A 783 -40.06 54.20 12.49
CA PRO A 783 -40.61 53.07 13.24
C PRO A 783 -41.98 52.66 12.69
N ASP A 784 -42.05 51.54 11.98
CA ASP A 784 -43.28 50.82 11.63
C ASP A 784 -43.61 49.75 12.69
N ALA A 785 -44.88 49.37 12.84
CA ALA A 785 -45.30 48.40 13.85
C ALA A 785 -44.88 46.96 13.47
N LYS A 786 -44.20 46.25 14.38
CA LYS A 786 -43.65 44.90 14.13
C LYS A 786 -44.51 43.80 14.78
N LEU A 787 -45.27 43.08 13.96
CA LEU A 787 -46.20 42.03 14.36
C LEU A 787 -45.64 40.61 14.12
N PRO A 788 -46.13 39.57 14.82
CA PRO A 788 -45.87 38.17 14.45
C PRO A 788 -46.54 37.79 13.12
N LEU A 789 -46.13 36.66 12.50
CA LEU A 789 -46.77 36.15 11.27
C LEU A 789 -48.27 35.84 11.47
N ALA A 790 -48.63 35.31 12.64
CA ALA A 790 -50.02 35.16 13.06
C ALA A 790 -50.55 36.50 13.61
N VAL A 791 -50.90 37.42 12.71
CA VAL A 791 -51.42 38.76 13.04
C VAL A 791 -52.81 38.72 13.71
N HIS A 792 -53.49 37.57 13.70
CA HIS A 792 -54.79 37.37 14.33
C HIS A 792 -54.73 37.54 15.85
N ASN A 793 -55.74 38.21 16.41
CA ASN A 793 -55.89 38.47 17.85
C ASN A 793 -54.76 39.33 18.43
N SER A 794 -54.29 40.30 17.63
CA SER A 794 -53.25 41.28 17.97
C SER A 794 -53.74 42.71 17.75
N TRP A 795 -52.97 43.69 18.18
CA TRP A 795 -53.26 45.11 17.97
C TRP A 795 -51.94 45.88 17.79
N PHE A 796 -52.02 47.03 17.14
CA PHE A 796 -50.91 47.97 17.02
C PHE A 796 -51.46 49.40 16.98
N ILE A 797 -50.58 50.38 17.21
CA ILE A 797 -50.92 51.80 17.10
C ILE A 797 -50.25 52.42 15.90
N LEU A 798 -50.88 53.47 15.38
CA LEU A 798 -50.36 54.40 14.39
C LEU A 798 -50.52 55.82 14.93
N HIS A 799 -49.47 56.61 14.88
CA HIS A 799 -49.44 58.02 15.30
C HIS A 799 -48.80 58.84 14.19
N ASP A 800 -49.46 59.93 13.77
CA ASP A 800 -48.87 60.93 12.87
C ASP A 800 -47.87 61.77 13.68
N PRO A 801 -46.55 61.74 13.37
CA PRO A 801 -45.55 62.50 14.11
C PRO A 801 -45.75 64.03 14.06
N ASN A 802 -46.55 64.53 13.11
CA ASN A 802 -46.91 65.94 12.98
C ASN A 802 -48.30 66.27 13.59
N GLY A 803 -49.02 65.26 14.09
CA GLY A 803 -50.35 65.38 14.67
C GLY A 803 -50.34 65.70 16.17
N PRO A 804 -51.54 65.75 16.80
CA PRO A 804 -51.67 66.00 18.24
C PRO A 804 -50.93 64.96 19.09
N ALA A 805 -50.19 65.45 20.08
CA ALA A 805 -49.28 64.70 20.93
C ALA A 805 -49.91 63.51 21.69
N ASP A 806 -51.20 63.59 21.93
CA ASP A 806 -52.05 62.68 22.67
C ASP A 806 -52.92 61.78 21.78
N ALA A 807 -52.97 62.05 20.46
CA ALA A 807 -53.82 61.33 19.52
C ALA A 807 -53.11 60.14 18.85
N ALA A 808 -53.80 59.01 18.75
CA ALA A 808 -53.34 57.84 18.00
C ALA A 808 -54.51 57.10 17.33
N THR A 809 -54.21 56.25 16.35
CA THR A 809 -55.15 55.28 15.78
C THR A 809 -54.73 53.88 16.22
N VAL A 810 -55.58 53.21 16.99
CA VAL A 810 -55.41 51.79 17.33
C VAL A 810 -56.00 50.95 16.21
N VAL A 811 -55.19 50.06 15.65
CA VAL A 811 -55.65 49.06 14.69
C VAL A 811 -55.75 47.71 15.41
N VAL A 812 -56.97 47.21 15.56
CA VAL A 812 -57.26 45.93 16.21
C VAL A 812 -57.48 44.86 15.14
N LEU A 813 -56.75 43.75 15.25
CA LEU A 813 -56.80 42.61 14.35
C LEU A 813 -57.36 41.39 15.09
N ALA A 814 -58.61 41.02 14.82
CA ALA A 814 -59.27 39.89 15.46
C ALA A 814 -59.52 38.74 14.47
N GLY A 815 -59.30 37.50 14.88
CA GLY A 815 -59.79 36.34 14.13
C GLY A 815 -61.31 36.34 14.04
N ALA A 816 -61.88 35.74 13.00
CA ALA A 816 -63.33 35.57 12.91
C ALA A 816 -63.91 34.67 14.04
N ASP A 817 -63.04 33.89 14.68
CA ASP A 817 -63.25 33.02 15.85
C ASP A 817 -62.96 33.71 17.20
N ALA A 818 -62.62 35.01 17.22
CA ALA A 818 -62.22 35.72 18.43
C ALA A 818 -63.35 35.83 19.47
N THR A 819 -63.19 35.10 20.58
CA THR A 819 -64.13 35.08 21.71
C THR A 819 -64.14 36.38 22.50
N ALA A 820 -65.18 36.59 23.32
CA ALA A 820 -65.29 37.73 24.22
C ALA A 820 -64.04 37.89 25.12
N THR A 821 -63.46 36.78 25.60
CA THR A 821 -62.22 36.77 26.40
C THR A 821 -61.02 37.35 25.64
N VAL A 822 -60.91 37.09 24.33
CA VAL A 822 -59.83 37.66 23.49
C VAL A 822 -60.03 39.16 23.30
N ARG A 823 -61.27 39.62 23.08
CA ARG A 823 -61.59 41.05 22.96
C ARG A 823 -61.29 41.80 24.27
N ALA A 824 -61.76 41.27 25.40
CA ALA A 824 -61.49 41.84 26.73
C ALA A 824 -59.98 41.89 27.05
N ARG A 825 -59.20 40.88 26.65
CA ARG A 825 -57.74 40.92 26.79
C ARG A 825 -57.12 42.06 25.98
N ILE A 826 -57.49 42.19 24.71
CA ILE A 826 -56.97 43.25 23.82
C ILE A 826 -57.34 44.64 24.37
N GLU A 827 -58.58 44.83 24.82
CA GLU A 827 -59.05 46.07 25.44
C GLU A 827 -58.28 46.41 26.73
N SER A 828 -58.03 45.42 27.59
CA SER A 828 -57.24 45.58 28.81
C SER A 828 -55.76 45.90 28.52
N GLU A 829 -55.15 45.24 27.52
CA GLU A 829 -53.79 45.53 27.06
C GLU A 829 -53.67 46.96 26.49
N ILE A 830 -54.64 47.40 25.66
CA ILE A 830 -54.68 48.76 25.10
C ILE A 830 -54.76 49.78 26.23
N ASN A 831 -55.75 49.67 27.12
CA ASN A 831 -55.94 50.61 28.23
C ASN A 831 -54.72 50.71 29.17
N SER A 832 -54.05 49.58 29.44
CA SER A 832 -52.94 49.53 30.39
C SER A 832 -51.57 49.90 29.79
N THR A 833 -51.35 49.74 28.48
CA THR A 833 -50.01 49.89 27.87
C THR A 833 -49.90 50.98 26.81
N LEU A 834 -50.99 51.36 26.14
CA LEU A 834 -50.95 52.36 25.06
C LEU A 834 -50.36 53.71 25.49
N PRO A 835 -50.68 54.30 26.67
CA PRO A 835 -50.13 55.60 27.05
C PRO A 835 -48.59 55.63 27.10
N ARG A 836 -47.98 54.55 27.60
CA ARG A 836 -46.52 54.36 27.64
C ARG A 836 -45.96 54.20 26.22
N ILE A 837 -46.54 53.29 25.43
CA ILE A 837 -46.05 52.95 24.09
C ILE A 837 -46.16 54.15 23.15
N LEU A 838 -47.22 54.96 23.25
CA LEU A 838 -47.35 56.18 22.46
C LEU A 838 -46.24 57.19 22.79
N GLY A 839 -45.89 57.37 24.07
CA GLY A 839 -44.76 58.20 24.48
C GLY A 839 -43.42 57.71 23.91
N GLU A 840 -43.14 56.41 24.03
CA GLU A 840 -41.91 55.79 23.50
C GLU A 840 -41.83 55.86 21.96
N LEU A 841 -42.95 55.62 21.27
CA LEU A 841 -43.03 55.71 19.81
C LEU A 841 -42.78 57.14 19.31
N ARG A 842 -43.34 58.14 20.00
CA ARG A 842 -43.13 59.56 19.68
C ARG A 842 -41.68 59.99 19.88
N ALA A 843 -41.03 59.55 20.96
CA ALA A 843 -39.61 59.79 21.18
C ALA A 843 -38.73 59.19 20.06
N LYS A 844 -39.10 58.01 19.54
CA LYS A 844 -38.40 57.35 18.41
C LYS A 844 -38.73 57.96 17.03
N ALA A 845 -39.89 58.59 16.87
CA ALA A 845 -40.36 59.15 15.60
C ALA A 845 -40.00 60.64 15.40
N ALA A 846 -39.48 61.31 16.43
CA ALA A 846 -39.12 62.73 16.36
C ALA A 846 -37.88 62.96 15.45
N PRO A 847 -37.97 63.84 14.42
CA PRO A 847 -36.83 64.14 13.57
C PRO A 847 -35.82 65.05 14.28
N GLY A 848 -34.65 64.51 14.64
CA GLY A 848 -33.46 65.33 14.90
C GLY A 848 -32.82 65.32 16.30
N GLN A 849 -32.89 64.22 17.06
CA GLN A 849 -31.99 64.02 18.21
C GLN A 849 -31.12 62.74 18.05
N PRO A 850 -29.79 62.81 18.29
CA PRO A 850 -28.96 61.61 18.40
C PRO A 850 -29.34 60.81 19.65
N ASN A 851 -29.49 59.49 19.52
CA ASN A 851 -29.82 58.59 20.63
C ASN A 851 -28.77 58.64 21.74
N SER A 852 -29.07 59.34 22.84
CA SER A 852 -28.31 59.24 24.08
C SER A 852 -28.83 58.07 24.95
N SER A 853 -28.08 56.96 24.91
CA SER A 853 -27.98 55.89 25.93
C SER A 853 -29.27 55.22 26.44
N GLY A 854 -29.45 53.95 26.08
CA GLY A 854 -30.49 53.08 26.62
C GLY A 854 -30.19 51.57 26.52
N GLY A 855 -29.01 51.14 27.01
CA GLY A 855 -28.67 49.74 27.33
C GLY A 855 -28.57 48.71 26.18
N PRO A 856 -27.52 47.87 26.12
CA PRO A 856 -27.54 46.67 25.28
C PRO A 856 -28.44 45.60 25.93
N GLY A 857 -29.75 45.67 25.65
CA GLY A 857 -30.69 44.61 25.97
C GLY A 857 -30.51 43.41 25.04
N ASP A 858 -30.42 42.23 25.64
CA ASP A 858 -30.19 40.91 25.03
C ASP A 858 -30.52 40.77 23.53
N GLN A 859 -29.48 40.77 22.70
CA GLN A 859 -29.45 39.86 21.55
C GLN A 859 -28.86 38.52 22.02
N PRO A 860 -29.56 37.39 21.86
CA PRO A 860 -28.95 36.08 22.02
C PRO A 860 -27.81 35.96 21.03
N ASN A 861 -26.58 35.90 21.53
CA ASN A 861 -25.39 35.80 20.71
C ASN A 861 -25.40 34.45 19.98
N PRO A 862 -25.52 34.37 18.64
CA PRO A 862 -25.64 33.09 17.95
C PRO A 862 -24.35 32.25 18.05
N PHE A 863 -23.21 32.92 18.27
CA PHE A 863 -21.89 32.31 18.40
C PHE A 863 -21.00 33.13 19.36
N GLY A 864 -21.26 33.04 20.67
CA GLY A 864 -20.33 33.57 21.67
C GLY A 864 -20.66 33.16 23.09
N THR A 865 -19.67 32.60 23.76
CA THR A 865 -19.75 31.98 25.09
C THR A 865 -19.32 32.93 26.20
N GLY A 866 -19.87 32.71 27.40
CA GLY A 866 -19.27 33.18 28.66
C GLY A 866 -20.26 33.18 29.83
N PRO A 867 -19.80 33.18 31.09
CA PRO A 867 -18.52 32.70 31.60
C PRO A 867 -18.69 31.45 32.50
N SER A 868 -17.82 30.46 32.37
CA SER A 868 -17.83 29.29 33.26
C SER A 868 -17.08 29.57 34.57
N ALA A 869 -17.72 29.24 35.69
CA ALA A 869 -17.10 29.11 37.01
C ALA A 869 -16.14 27.87 37.04
N PRO A 870 -15.41 27.59 38.14
CA PRO A 870 -14.22 26.73 38.09
C PRO A 870 -14.54 25.26 37.72
N PRO A 871 -13.58 24.54 37.10
CA PRO A 871 -13.85 23.25 36.49
C PRO A 871 -13.95 22.11 37.52
N PRO A 872 -14.99 21.26 37.45
CA PRO A 872 -14.87 19.87 37.83
C PRO A 872 -14.12 19.07 36.75
N THR A 873 -13.42 18.03 37.18
CA THR A 873 -12.50 17.21 36.36
C THR A 873 -13.16 16.39 35.26
N ASN A 874 -12.53 16.29 34.08
CA ASN A 874 -12.89 15.36 33.00
C ASN A 874 -11.98 14.10 33.05
N PRO A 875 -12.51 12.88 33.22
CA PRO A 875 -11.73 11.71 33.66
C PRO A 875 -11.01 10.89 32.56
N PHE A 876 -10.71 11.43 31.37
CA PHE A 876 -10.04 10.67 30.29
C PHE A 876 -8.88 11.38 29.56
N ALA A 877 -8.32 12.46 30.13
CA ALA A 877 -7.04 13.02 29.69
C ALA A 877 -5.93 12.62 30.68
N GLY A 878 -5.28 11.48 30.43
CA GLY A 878 -4.15 11.00 31.23
C GLY A 878 -2.80 11.38 30.63
N GLY A 879 -1.87 11.86 31.47
CA GLY A 879 -0.43 11.82 31.21
C GLY A 879 0.18 13.02 30.47
N ALA A 880 0.57 14.05 31.22
CA ALA A 880 1.72 14.86 30.85
C ALA A 880 3.02 14.16 31.31
N PRO A 881 4.16 14.43 30.65
CA PRO A 881 5.44 14.49 31.33
C PRO A 881 5.78 15.95 31.65
N SER A 882 6.11 16.21 32.91
CA SER A 882 6.54 17.53 33.40
C SER A 882 8.06 17.66 33.42
N ALA A 883 8.54 18.86 33.05
CA ALA A 883 9.80 19.49 33.46
C ALA A 883 11.15 18.80 33.14
N ASP A 884 12.07 19.58 32.56
CA ASP A 884 13.23 20.09 33.33
C ASP A 884 13.71 21.44 32.72
N PRO A 885 14.70 22.18 33.28
CA PRO A 885 14.66 23.64 33.32
C PRO A 885 15.81 24.29 32.53
N PHE A 886 15.89 25.64 32.57
CA PHE A 886 16.94 26.46 31.96
C PHE A 886 17.03 26.33 30.41
N GLY A 887 16.61 27.27 29.58
CA GLY A 887 16.60 28.72 29.77
C GLY A 887 17.78 29.39 29.07
N HIS A 888 17.76 29.43 27.73
CA HIS A 888 18.70 30.25 26.94
C HIS A 888 17.99 30.97 25.79
N THR A 889 18.00 32.30 25.87
CA THR A 889 17.65 33.21 24.77
C THR A 889 18.84 33.36 23.84
N GLN A 890 18.63 33.21 22.53
CA GLN A 890 19.55 33.76 21.53
C GLN A 890 19.00 35.07 20.98
N VAL A 891 19.62 36.18 21.40
CA VAL A 891 19.45 37.50 20.78
C VAL A 891 20.63 37.78 19.88
N ARG A 892 20.31 38.25 18.69
CA ARG A 892 21.17 38.76 17.61
C ARG A 892 22.24 39.76 18.11
N PRO A 893 23.54 39.57 17.83
CA PRO A 893 24.57 40.57 18.13
C PRO A 893 24.70 41.62 17.02
N GLY A 894 24.81 42.89 17.41
CA GLY A 894 25.34 43.97 16.59
C GLY A 894 26.43 44.75 17.35
N SER A 895 27.52 45.07 16.66
CA SER A 895 28.50 46.14 16.93
C SER A 895 28.79 46.61 18.38
N GLY A 896 30.04 46.44 18.82
CA GLY A 896 30.63 47.17 19.96
C GLY A 896 32.11 46.79 20.20
N GLN A 897 33.01 47.76 20.36
CA GLN A 897 34.47 47.54 20.49
C GLN A 897 34.93 47.50 21.97
N THR A 898 36.23 47.16 22.17
CA THR A 898 37.10 47.51 23.34
C THR A 898 36.79 46.86 24.70
N GLN A 899 37.73 46.48 25.60
CA GLN A 899 39.21 46.45 25.60
C GLN A 899 39.74 45.57 26.79
N TYR A 900 40.76 44.72 26.56
CA TYR A 900 41.76 44.13 27.50
C TYR A 900 41.38 43.54 28.90
N GLY A 901 41.92 42.34 29.22
CA GLY A 901 42.14 41.89 30.62
C GLY A 901 42.13 40.36 30.86
N GLN A 902 43.26 39.77 31.26
CA GLN A 902 43.44 38.38 31.77
C GLN A 902 44.03 38.43 33.20
N PRO A 903 44.21 37.31 33.94
CA PRO A 903 43.29 36.22 34.36
C PRO A 903 43.30 36.16 35.93
N PRO A 904 42.92 35.08 36.72
CA PRO A 904 43.50 33.71 36.68
C PRO A 904 42.62 32.49 37.15
N GLN A 905 43.12 31.28 36.86
CA GLN A 905 43.11 30.01 37.65
C GLN A 905 41.82 29.32 38.18
N GLY A 906 41.72 27.99 37.94
CA GLY A 906 40.91 27.04 38.73
C GLY A 906 40.38 25.79 37.98
N ARG A 907 41.05 24.63 38.11
CA ARG A 907 40.54 23.26 37.77
C ARG A 907 40.12 22.52 39.08
N PRO A 908 39.59 21.26 39.13
CA PRO A 908 39.39 20.24 38.07
C PRO A 908 38.08 19.36 38.13
N GLN A 909 37.93 18.49 37.11
CA GLN A 909 37.39 17.10 37.09
C GLN A 909 36.00 16.72 37.66
N TYR A 910 35.25 15.94 36.86
CA TYR A 910 34.72 14.55 37.07
C TYR A 910 34.16 14.09 35.69
N GLY A 911 33.96 12.81 35.32
CA GLY A 911 34.08 11.51 35.98
C GLY A 911 32.98 10.56 35.47
N GLN A 912 33.30 9.39 34.90
CA GLN A 912 32.31 8.43 34.36
C GLN A 912 31.54 7.66 35.47
N PRO A 913 30.43 6.98 35.14
CA PRO A 913 29.95 5.81 35.87
C PRO A 913 29.89 4.51 35.04
N GLN A 914 29.95 3.37 35.75
CA GLN A 914 30.08 2.00 35.24
C GLN A 914 29.03 1.06 35.92
N TYR A 915 28.84 -0.15 35.40
CA TYR A 915 27.84 -1.17 35.82
C TYR A 915 28.04 -1.78 37.23
N GLY A 916 26.96 -2.31 37.84
CA GLY A 916 27.02 -3.33 38.93
C GLY A 916 25.67 -3.74 39.57
N GLN A 917 25.47 -5.06 39.84
CA GLN A 917 24.40 -5.66 40.70
C GLN A 917 25.00 -6.21 42.01
N PRO A 918 24.20 -6.52 43.08
CA PRO A 918 23.85 -7.94 43.41
C PRO A 918 22.49 -8.20 44.15
N GLN A 919 22.19 -9.47 44.51
CA GLN A 919 20.93 -10.05 45.11
C GLN A 919 21.00 -10.28 46.68
N PRO A 920 20.29 -11.24 47.39
CA PRO A 920 18.94 -11.90 47.34
C PRO A 920 18.17 -12.17 48.71
N GLY A 921 16.88 -12.62 48.69
CA GLY A 921 16.19 -13.50 49.71
C GLY A 921 14.98 -12.91 50.51
N ARG A 922 14.04 -13.63 51.19
CA ARG A 922 13.50 -15.04 51.24
C ARG A 922 12.13 -15.09 52.06
N TYR A 923 11.04 -15.69 51.53
CA TYR A 923 9.91 -16.56 52.10
C TYR A 923 9.39 -16.48 53.59
N PRO A 924 8.23 -17.10 54.04
CA PRO A 924 6.78 -17.16 53.61
C PRO A 924 5.74 -17.09 54.82
N PRO A 925 4.63 -17.89 54.98
CA PRO A 925 3.27 -17.96 54.35
C PRO A 925 2.02 -17.88 55.32
N GLY A 926 0.76 -17.83 54.83
CA GLY A 926 -0.45 -18.13 55.67
C GLY A 926 -1.84 -17.67 55.14
N PRO A 927 -3.00 -18.24 55.58
CA PRO A 927 -3.96 -18.94 54.68
C PRO A 927 -5.50 -18.64 54.83
N GLN A 928 -6.33 -19.42 54.10
CA GLN A 928 -7.84 -19.55 54.13
C GLN A 928 -8.64 -18.45 53.38
N GLN A 929 -9.89 -18.57 52.87
CA GLN A 929 -10.86 -19.61 52.43
C GLN A 929 -11.90 -18.89 51.50
N GLY A 930 -12.85 -19.47 50.73
CA GLY A 930 -13.36 -20.84 50.50
C GLY A 930 -14.31 -20.90 49.26
N GLY A 931 -15.30 -21.82 49.19
CA GLY A 931 -16.33 -21.93 48.11
C GLY A 931 -17.75 -21.48 48.55
N PRO A 932 -18.88 -21.88 47.89
CA PRO A 932 -19.06 -23.04 46.99
C PRO A 932 -19.90 -22.81 45.70
N ASN A 933 -20.10 -23.89 44.94
CA ASN A 933 -20.97 -24.02 43.76
C ASN A 933 -22.10 -25.03 44.07
N PRO A 934 -23.36 -24.84 43.62
CA PRO A 934 -24.27 -26.00 43.46
C PRO A 934 -25.23 -25.96 42.24
N PHE A 935 -25.25 -27.09 41.52
CA PHE A 935 -26.38 -27.77 40.86
C PHE A 935 -27.61 -27.02 40.30
N GLY A 936 -27.92 -27.31 39.02
CA GLY A 936 -29.20 -27.99 38.72
C GLY A 936 -30.11 -27.37 37.63
N PRO A 937 -30.96 -28.16 36.93
CA PRO A 937 -31.46 -27.78 35.60
C PRO A 937 -33.00 -27.73 35.41
N SER A 938 -33.44 -26.99 34.38
CA SER A 938 -34.75 -27.09 33.70
C SER A 938 -34.67 -26.30 32.35
N GLY A 939 -35.53 -26.49 31.35
CA GLY A 939 -36.62 -27.45 31.21
C GLY A 939 -37.74 -26.99 30.27
N GLN A 940 -37.51 -27.10 28.94
CA GLN A 940 -38.54 -27.30 27.89
C GLN A 940 -39.52 -26.18 27.42
N GLN A 941 -39.89 -26.33 26.13
CA GLN A 941 -41.12 -25.88 25.42
C GLN A 941 -41.27 -24.45 24.85
N GLY A 942 -41.83 -24.39 23.63
CA GLY A 942 -42.39 -23.18 23.00
C GLY A 942 -41.87 -22.89 21.58
N GLY A 943 -42.31 -23.62 20.56
CA GLY A 943 -41.91 -23.37 19.16
C GLY A 943 -42.88 -22.47 18.38
N GLN A 944 -42.38 -21.82 17.31
CA GLN A 944 -43.19 -21.32 16.19
C GLN A 944 -42.31 -21.01 14.96
N GLN A 945 -42.52 -21.75 13.87
CA GLN A 945 -42.44 -21.22 12.50
C GLN A 945 -43.75 -20.44 12.23
N PRO A 946 -43.84 -19.46 11.28
CA PRO A 946 -43.36 -19.64 9.90
C PRO A 946 -43.01 -18.38 9.06
N ARG A 947 -42.76 -18.66 7.76
CA ARG A 947 -42.88 -17.83 6.54
C ARG A 947 -41.68 -17.00 6.05
N ASN A 948 -41.26 -17.41 4.85
CA ASN A 948 -40.56 -16.64 3.83
C ASN A 948 -41.55 -15.75 3.04
N PRO A 949 -41.20 -14.50 2.71
CA PRO A 949 -41.79 -13.78 1.58
C PRO A 949 -40.76 -13.13 0.64
N PHE A 950 -41.14 -12.97 -0.64
CA PHE A 950 -40.39 -12.37 -1.77
C PHE A 950 -39.23 -13.24 -2.30
N GLU A 951 -39.24 -13.80 -3.52
CA GLU A 951 -40.13 -13.58 -4.69
C GLU A 951 -40.25 -12.12 -5.15
N ARG A 952 -39.19 -11.65 -5.81
CA ARG A 952 -39.25 -11.04 -7.14
C ARG A 952 -37.92 -11.21 -7.88
#